data_AF-A0A848Z2R3-F1
#
_entry.id   AF-A0A848Z2R3-F1
#
_cell.length_a   1.000
_cell.length_b   1.000
_cell.length_c   1.000
_cell.angle_alpha   90.00
_cell.angle_beta   90.00
_cell.angle_gamma   90.00
#
_symmetry.space_group_name_H-M   'P 1'
#
loop_
_entity.id
_entity.type
_entity.pdbx_description
1 polymer ?
#
loop_
_entity_poly.entity_id
_entity_poly.type
_entity_poly.pdbx_seq_one_letter_code
_entity_poly.pdbx_strand_id
1 'polypeptide(L)'
;MKIGRNAPCPCGSGKKYKKCCLDKASPPVDLLWHRLIKAQDDLINKLVAFAKRVLGEIGLVHATGEFLRWPDADEIDELIEDHMSLFTPWYLFNWVYDPDDSAVELNVPAYVTIAEMYLAENRARLDNLQVRFIETAVEIPFTYHEVIECKPGRSFTLRDAFTGAENNVLEKTASQMIMVGDLLFGRVMTVDHVSILLGCSSFSIRPLWKPSIIDLRRHIKKEFDVITDDVVEYYEGDIRDLYFSLYEAVMQPPEMVNTDGDPMEFQTLRYDIDDAETAFEKLCSLADASETCEDLRKDAVLDDHGRVVEAEIPWLRAGYKKVAGPENTVMGRLMIKGNTLEVEVNSNARAESITAEIRKRMGSSARHTGTETRTANEMWPTDTDGVRNGSMLPPEQHELMASPEVRKHLVRIFGDHWKGWMNEKIPALGGKTPRQAVKTADGRESVEALLLDARRDIEQNGLQEIFEQDPIEQVRRKLGLDRPLKTQTGRSPSTGGGEAFKNIKSMIEAFGREHYIENISDLAVKLCHRLECGEEFSLDRGRPEIWASAILYVIGQLNFLFDHEHADSLSPQDLCDDLGTNQRTVSSKALLIRRTCDIRFLDPEYSLPEIMEMLSFYESPDGELSPTSMIDDFEDAKPVHPKQLIDHATDSPREHSNPNPEGSGSNQKKQRKSKEKPSHSGGKQLNLFDEE
;
A
#
# COMPACT_ATOMS: atom_id res chain seq x y z
N MET A 1 -36.18 -19.06 15.16
CA MET A 1 -36.56 -18.62 16.53
C MET A 1 -37.43 -17.37 16.47
N LYS A 2 -38.56 -17.29 17.19
CA LYS A 2 -39.34 -16.04 17.33
C LYS A 2 -38.84 -15.27 18.56
N ILE A 3 -38.25 -14.09 18.35
CA ILE A 3 -37.75 -13.22 19.43
C ILE A 3 -38.94 -12.61 20.19
N GLY A 4 -38.94 -12.74 21.52
CA GLY A 4 -40.00 -12.19 22.37
C GLY A 4 -40.05 -10.66 22.31
N ARG A 5 -41.26 -10.08 22.22
CA ARG A 5 -41.48 -8.61 22.08
C ARG A 5 -40.73 -7.75 23.11
N ASN A 6 -40.49 -8.27 24.32
CA ASN A 6 -39.81 -7.55 25.40
C ASN A 6 -38.32 -7.91 25.55
N ALA A 7 -37.79 -8.86 24.78
CA ALA A 7 -36.38 -9.24 24.82
C ALA A 7 -35.49 -8.08 24.36
N PRO A 8 -34.20 -8.03 24.77
CA PRO A 8 -33.21 -7.15 24.17
C PRO A 8 -33.23 -7.28 22.64
N CYS A 9 -33.22 -6.15 21.95
CA CYS A 9 -33.33 -6.15 20.50
C CYS A 9 -32.06 -6.76 19.87
N PRO A 10 -32.17 -7.68 18.89
CA PRO A 10 -31.01 -8.34 18.29
C PRO A 10 -30.07 -7.41 17.52
N CYS A 11 -30.46 -6.14 17.31
CA CYS A 11 -29.67 -5.12 16.62
C CYS A 11 -28.64 -4.43 17.53
N GLY A 12 -28.36 -4.96 18.72
CA GLY A 12 -27.37 -4.38 19.65
C GLY A 12 -27.75 -3.02 20.25
N SER A 13 -28.96 -2.48 19.99
CA SER A 13 -29.33 -1.12 20.42
C SER A 13 -29.60 -0.96 21.93
N GLY A 14 -29.56 -2.05 22.70
CA GLY A 14 -29.93 -2.09 24.12
C GLY A 14 -31.42 -1.88 24.42
N LYS A 15 -32.27 -1.60 23.40
CA LYS A 15 -33.72 -1.39 23.55
C LYS A 15 -34.50 -2.70 23.51
N LYS A 16 -35.74 -2.72 24.02
CA LYS A 16 -36.68 -3.86 23.86
C LYS A 16 -37.06 -4.05 22.39
N TYR A 17 -37.15 -5.29 21.88
CA TYR A 17 -37.42 -5.61 20.48
C TYR A 17 -38.64 -4.87 19.90
N LYS A 18 -39.75 -4.79 20.66
CA LYS A 18 -40.97 -4.04 20.28
C LYS A 18 -40.79 -2.52 20.14
N LYS A 19 -39.76 -1.94 20.76
CA LYS A 19 -39.46 -0.51 20.70
C LYS A 19 -38.35 -0.18 19.69
N CYS A 20 -37.92 -1.15 18.89
CA CYS A 20 -36.77 -1.00 18.01
C CYS A 20 -37.01 -1.56 16.60
N CYS A 21 -37.10 -2.88 16.43
CA CYS A 21 -37.13 -3.53 15.12
C CYS A 21 -38.48 -4.19 14.77
N LEU A 22 -39.40 -4.37 15.73
CA LEU A 22 -40.64 -5.13 15.50
C LEU A 22 -41.59 -4.49 14.47
N ASP A 23 -41.64 -3.15 14.41
CA ASP A 23 -42.62 -2.40 13.59
C ASP A 23 -41.95 -1.65 12.41
N LYS A 24 -40.70 -1.97 12.06
CA LYS A 24 -39.99 -1.35 10.92
C LYS A 24 -40.07 -2.25 9.68
N ALA A 25 -40.52 -1.68 8.56
CA ALA A 25 -40.72 -2.38 7.28
C ALA A 25 -39.43 -2.95 6.65
N SER A 26 -38.28 -2.39 7.02
CA SER A 26 -36.95 -2.90 6.70
C SER A 26 -36.10 -2.99 7.96
N PRO A 27 -35.24 -4.02 8.09
CA PRO A 27 -34.30 -4.09 9.21
C PRO A 27 -33.41 -2.84 9.23
N PRO A 28 -33.17 -2.20 10.39
CA PRO A 28 -32.24 -1.08 10.48
C PRO A 28 -30.85 -1.49 9.97
N VAL A 29 -30.13 -0.58 9.31
CA VAL A 29 -28.75 -0.83 8.82
C VAL A 29 -27.85 -1.36 9.95
N ASP A 30 -28.00 -0.84 11.18
CA ASP A 30 -27.29 -1.35 12.37
C ASP A 30 -27.55 -2.84 12.66
N LEU A 31 -28.75 -3.37 12.36
CA LEU A 31 -29.05 -4.79 12.54
C LEU A 31 -28.36 -5.64 11.47
N LEU A 32 -28.35 -5.17 10.22
CA LEU A 32 -27.66 -5.84 9.12
C LEU A 32 -26.15 -5.85 9.37
N TRP A 33 -25.60 -4.74 9.84
CA TRP A 33 -24.20 -4.62 10.23
C TRP A 33 -23.80 -5.61 11.32
N HIS A 34 -24.55 -5.68 12.44
CA HIS A 34 -24.23 -6.67 13.49
C HIS A 34 -24.31 -8.11 13.01
N ARG A 35 -25.22 -8.43 12.07
CA ARG A 35 -25.31 -9.77 11.48
C ARG A 35 -24.11 -10.07 10.60
N LEU A 36 -23.70 -9.09 9.79
CA LEU A 36 -22.56 -9.22 8.89
C LEU A 36 -21.26 -9.39 9.67
N ILE A 37 -20.99 -8.55 10.68
CA ILE A 37 -19.82 -8.67 11.55
C ILE A 37 -19.80 -10.02 12.29
N LYS A 38 -20.93 -10.46 12.84
CA LYS A 38 -21.00 -11.79 13.47
C LYS A 38 -20.73 -12.91 12.47
N ALA A 39 -21.29 -12.84 11.27
CA ALA A 39 -21.07 -13.84 10.24
C ALA A 39 -19.60 -13.88 9.80
N GLN A 40 -18.96 -12.70 9.68
CA GLN A 40 -17.52 -12.55 9.43
C GLN A 40 -16.70 -13.24 10.52
N ASP A 41 -16.91 -12.90 11.79
CA ASP A 41 -16.14 -13.46 12.91
C ASP A 41 -16.27 -14.99 12.98
N ASP A 42 -17.50 -15.50 12.84
CA ASP A 42 -17.78 -16.95 12.84
C ASP A 42 -17.13 -17.64 11.63
N LEU A 43 -17.06 -16.97 10.47
CA LEU A 43 -16.52 -17.52 9.23
C LEU A 43 -14.99 -17.49 9.20
N ILE A 44 -14.34 -16.39 9.59
CA ILE A 44 -12.88 -16.27 9.63
C ILE A 44 -12.28 -17.38 10.49
N ASN A 45 -12.84 -17.64 11.67
CA ASN A 45 -12.37 -18.72 12.54
C ASN A 45 -12.44 -20.11 11.88
N LYS A 46 -13.52 -20.38 11.13
CA LYS A 46 -13.67 -21.64 10.38
C LYS A 46 -12.67 -21.73 9.23
N LEU A 47 -12.47 -20.64 8.51
CA LEU A 47 -11.54 -20.55 7.38
C LEU A 47 -10.08 -20.72 7.83
N VAL A 48 -9.66 -20.12 8.95
CA VAL A 48 -8.32 -20.32 9.52
C VAL A 48 -8.11 -21.79 9.92
N ALA A 49 -9.08 -22.39 10.60
CA ALA A 49 -9.00 -23.81 10.97
C ALA A 49 -8.96 -24.73 9.75
N PHE A 50 -9.71 -24.39 8.70
CA PHE A 50 -9.70 -25.08 7.42
C PHE A 50 -8.35 -24.95 6.72
N ALA A 51 -7.81 -23.72 6.60
CA ALA A 51 -6.50 -23.42 6.02
C ALA A 51 -5.41 -24.28 6.66
N LYS A 52 -5.35 -24.29 8.00
CA LYS A 52 -4.38 -25.10 8.75
C LYS A 52 -4.48 -26.60 8.43
N ARG A 53 -5.68 -27.11 8.18
CA ARG A 53 -5.90 -28.52 7.83
C ARG A 53 -5.47 -28.84 6.40
N VAL A 54 -5.76 -27.97 5.43
CA VAL A 54 -5.51 -28.24 4.01
C VAL A 54 -4.10 -27.86 3.53
N LEU A 55 -3.54 -26.78 4.07
CA LEU A 55 -2.24 -26.22 3.65
C LEU A 55 -1.10 -26.52 4.63
N GLY A 56 -1.43 -26.86 5.88
CA GLY A 56 -0.45 -27.10 6.93
C GLY A 56 0.39 -25.85 7.27
N GLU A 57 1.51 -26.06 7.96
CA GLU A 57 2.43 -24.98 8.31
C GLU A 57 3.21 -24.48 7.10
N ILE A 58 3.52 -25.36 6.14
CA ILE A 58 4.31 -25.01 4.96
C ILE A 58 3.57 -23.99 4.08
N GLY A 59 2.28 -24.22 3.81
CA GLY A 59 1.49 -23.27 3.02
C GLY A 59 1.31 -21.93 3.72
N LEU A 60 1.21 -21.92 5.06
CA LEU A 60 1.16 -20.67 5.83
C LEU A 60 2.47 -19.89 5.71
N VAL A 61 3.62 -20.54 5.89
CA VAL A 61 4.94 -19.90 5.76
C VAL A 61 5.15 -19.35 4.36
N HIS A 62 4.75 -20.10 3.33
CA HIS A 62 4.84 -19.66 1.95
C HIS A 62 3.98 -18.41 1.70
N ALA A 63 2.71 -18.43 2.13
CA ALA A 63 1.81 -17.28 2.00
C ALA A 63 2.31 -16.06 2.79
N THR A 64 2.88 -16.25 3.99
CA THR A 64 3.49 -15.17 4.78
C THR A 64 4.66 -14.55 4.03
N GLY A 65 5.57 -15.37 3.49
CA GLY A 65 6.71 -14.89 2.71
C GLY A 65 6.26 -14.10 1.49
N GLU A 66 5.30 -14.62 0.73
CA GLU A 66 4.74 -13.90 -0.42
C GLU A 66 4.06 -12.59 -0.01
N PHE A 67 3.31 -12.61 1.10
CA PHE A 67 2.63 -11.43 1.60
C PHE A 67 3.58 -10.30 1.97
N LEU A 68 4.63 -10.65 2.72
CA LEU A 68 5.66 -9.73 3.18
C LEU A 68 6.71 -9.42 2.12
N ARG A 69 6.57 -9.95 0.89
CA ARG A 69 7.50 -9.74 -0.22
C ARG A 69 8.90 -10.33 0.03
N TRP A 70 8.93 -11.46 0.74
CA TRP A 70 10.11 -12.25 1.06
C TRP A 70 11.21 -11.44 1.77
N PRO A 71 10.93 -10.90 2.98
CA PRO A 71 11.92 -10.13 3.75
C PRO A 71 13.00 -11.05 4.33
N ASP A 72 14.00 -10.45 4.98
CA ASP A 72 15.01 -11.21 5.73
C ASP A 72 14.37 -11.96 6.91
N ALA A 73 14.94 -13.11 7.26
CA ALA A 73 14.30 -14.06 8.18
C ALA A 73 14.09 -13.50 9.60
N ASP A 74 14.92 -12.55 10.02
CA ASP A 74 14.84 -11.88 11.32
C ASP A 74 13.79 -10.77 11.39
N GLU A 75 13.23 -10.33 10.25
CA GLU A 75 12.20 -9.29 10.19
C GLU A 75 10.76 -9.86 10.14
N ILE A 76 10.62 -11.14 9.77
CA ILE A 76 9.30 -11.75 9.49
C ILE A 76 8.34 -11.64 10.67
N ASP A 77 8.80 -11.97 11.89
CA ASP A 77 7.93 -12.04 13.07
C ASP A 77 7.40 -10.66 13.47
N GLU A 78 8.22 -9.61 13.37
CA GLU A 78 7.82 -8.23 13.67
C GLU A 78 6.85 -7.70 12.59
N LEU A 79 7.23 -7.84 11.32
CA LEU A 79 6.39 -7.38 10.20
C LEU A 79 5.03 -8.09 10.18
N ILE A 80 5.01 -9.41 10.36
CA ILE A 80 3.73 -10.13 10.31
C ILE A 80 2.79 -9.69 11.44
N GLU A 81 3.32 -9.44 12.64
CA GLU A 81 2.54 -8.95 13.78
C GLU A 81 1.85 -7.62 13.47
N ASP A 82 2.59 -6.67 12.89
CA ASP A 82 2.08 -5.35 12.52
C ASP A 82 1.02 -5.41 11.39
N HIS A 83 1.11 -6.43 10.54
CA HIS A 83 0.27 -6.58 9.36
C HIS A 83 -0.78 -7.69 9.47
N MET A 84 -0.95 -8.35 10.63
CA MET A 84 -1.89 -9.47 10.81
C MET A 84 -3.33 -9.15 10.38
N SER A 85 -3.75 -7.90 10.57
CA SER A 85 -5.08 -7.39 10.19
C SER A 85 -5.31 -7.34 8.69
N LEU A 86 -4.25 -7.18 7.89
CA LEU A 86 -4.27 -7.25 6.43
C LEU A 86 -3.98 -8.67 5.94
N PHE A 87 -2.99 -9.33 6.54
CA PHE A 87 -2.54 -10.66 6.15
C PHE A 87 -3.67 -11.69 6.28
N THR A 88 -4.37 -11.74 7.41
CA THR A 88 -5.38 -12.80 7.63
C THR A 88 -6.47 -12.76 6.56
N PRO A 89 -7.10 -11.60 6.26
CA PRO A 89 -8.09 -11.56 5.20
C PRO A 89 -7.48 -11.77 3.81
N TRP A 90 -6.27 -11.26 3.53
CA TRP A 90 -5.60 -11.53 2.25
C TRP A 90 -5.34 -13.03 2.04
N TYR A 91 -4.77 -13.71 3.03
CA TYR A 91 -4.48 -15.14 3.00
C TYR A 91 -5.74 -15.98 2.76
N LEU A 92 -6.87 -15.61 3.37
CA LEU A 92 -8.09 -16.39 3.27
C LEU A 92 -8.87 -16.17 1.96
N PHE A 93 -8.83 -14.96 1.40
CA PHE A 93 -9.74 -14.54 0.33
C PHE A 93 -9.05 -14.09 -0.97
N ASN A 94 -7.72 -13.95 -0.97
CA ASN A 94 -6.95 -13.45 -2.13
C ASN A 94 -5.80 -14.38 -2.48
N TRP A 95 -5.11 -14.92 -1.47
CA TRP A 95 -3.98 -15.82 -1.73
C TRP A 95 -4.45 -17.09 -2.44
N VAL A 96 -3.73 -17.40 -3.52
CA VAL A 96 -3.91 -18.62 -4.30
C VAL A 96 -2.57 -19.33 -4.43
N TYR A 97 -2.62 -20.65 -4.46
CA TYR A 97 -1.43 -21.45 -4.70
C TYR A 97 -1.13 -21.51 -6.20
N ASP A 98 0.04 -21.02 -6.60
CA ASP A 98 0.59 -21.18 -7.95
C ASP A 98 1.71 -22.24 -7.92
N PRO A 99 1.49 -23.46 -8.47
CA PRO A 99 2.51 -24.50 -8.49
C PRO A 99 3.68 -24.19 -9.41
N ASP A 100 3.51 -23.32 -10.42
CA ASP A 100 4.56 -22.97 -11.38
C ASP A 100 5.57 -21.98 -10.79
N ASP A 101 5.15 -21.20 -9.79
CA ASP A 101 5.94 -20.16 -9.13
C ASP A 101 6.30 -20.50 -7.68
N SER A 102 5.92 -21.69 -7.21
CA SER A 102 6.19 -22.16 -5.85
C SER A 102 7.29 -23.22 -5.83
N ALA A 103 8.28 -23.03 -4.95
CA ALA A 103 9.27 -24.07 -4.64
C ALA A 103 8.68 -25.22 -3.78
N VAL A 104 7.45 -25.06 -3.30
CA VAL A 104 6.73 -26.02 -2.47
C VAL A 104 5.59 -26.64 -3.27
N GLU A 105 5.48 -27.97 -3.23
CA GLU A 105 4.31 -28.70 -3.71
C GLU A 105 3.23 -28.77 -2.62
N LEU A 106 2.07 -28.19 -2.89
CA LEU A 106 0.89 -28.28 -2.03
C LEU A 106 -0.20 -29.10 -2.72
N ASN A 107 -0.83 -30.02 -1.99
CA ASN A 107 -1.92 -30.84 -2.49
C ASN A 107 -3.27 -30.09 -2.41
N VAL A 108 -3.34 -28.95 -3.09
CA VAL A 108 -4.53 -28.11 -3.20
C VAL A 108 -4.72 -27.68 -4.67
N PRO A 109 -5.95 -27.34 -5.09
CA PRO A 109 -6.17 -26.79 -6.42
C PRO A 109 -5.34 -25.53 -6.65
N ALA A 110 -4.68 -25.45 -7.81
CA ALA A 110 -3.98 -24.25 -8.24
C ALA A 110 -4.97 -23.11 -8.49
N TYR A 111 -4.57 -21.87 -8.18
CA TYR A 111 -5.34 -20.65 -8.47
C TYR A 111 -6.72 -20.57 -7.81
N VAL A 112 -6.96 -21.32 -6.72
CA VAL A 112 -8.20 -21.28 -5.94
C VAL A 112 -7.91 -20.78 -4.53
N THR A 113 -8.70 -19.82 -4.06
CA THR A 113 -8.53 -19.26 -2.71
C THR A 113 -8.95 -20.25 -1.62
N ILE A 114 -8.48 -20.01 -0.40
CA ILE A 114 -8.89 -20.80 0.77
C ILE A 114 -10.40 -20.72 1.00
N ALA A 115 -10.98 -19.54 0.83
CA ALA A 115 -12.40 -19.33 1.01
C ALA A 115 -13.25 -20.06 -0.05
N GLU A 116 -12.81 -20.10 -1.31
CA GLU A 116 -13.46 -20.87 -2.37
C GLU A 116 -13.38 -22.38 -2.12
N MET A 117 -12.20 -22.88 -1.72
CA MET A 117 -12.03 -24.28 -1.32
C MET A 117 -12.97 -24.66 -0.17
N TYR A 118 -13.07 -23.78 0.83
CA TYR A 118 -13.98 -23.99 1.96
C TYR A 118 -15.45 -23.98 1.53
N LEU A 119 -15.85 -23.04 0.67
CA LEU A 119 -17.19 -22.93 0.15
C LEU A 119 -17.58 -24.19 -0.65
N ALA A 120 -16.69 -24.68 -1.51
CA ALA A 120 -16.90 -25.90 -2.29
C ALA A 120 -17.11 -27.13 -1.39
N GLU A 121 -16.31 -27.30 -0.33
CA GLU A 121 -16.41 -28.44 0.58
C GLU A 121 -17.60 -28.33 1.56
N ASN A 122 -17.99 -27.11 1.97
CA ASN A 122 -18.90 -26.91 3.11
C ASN A 122 -20.20 -26.15 2.78
N ARG A 123 -20.53 -25.92 1.50
CA ARG A 123 -21.71 -25.13 1.08
C ARG A 123 -23.00 -25.49 1.83
N ALA A 124 -23.31 -26.79 1.96
CA ALA A 124 -24.52 -27.27 2.64
C ALA A 124 -24.60 -26.94 4.15
N ARG A 125 -23.49 -26.56 4.78
CA ARG A 125 -23.40 -26.19 6.20
C ARG A 125 -23.36 -24.68 6.42
N LEU A 126 -23.29 -23.89 5.35
CA LEU A 126 -23.24 -22.44 5.41
C LEU A 126 -24.65 -21.86 5.23
N ASP A 127 -24.92 -20.76 5.93
CA ASP A 127 -26.13 -19.99 5.65
C ASP A 127 -25.93 -19.07 4.43
N ASN A 128 -27.03 -18.56 3.88
CA ASN A 128 -26.99 -17.71 2.69
C ASN A 128 -26.17 -16.42 2.88
N LEU A 129 -26.01 -15.93 4.12
CA LEU A 129 -25.20 -14.73 4.36
C LEU A 129 -23.71 -15.08 4.32
N GLN A 130 -23.31 -16.23 4.87
CA GLN A 130 -21.94 -16.74 4.81
C GLN A 130 -21.52 -17.07 3.38
N VAL A 131 -22.40 -17.69 2.58
CA VAL A 131 -22.12 -17.96 1.15
C VAL A 131 -21.88 -16.65 0.40
N ARG A 132 -22.82 -15.69 0.50
CA ARG A 132 -22.64 -14.38 -0.15
C ARG A 132 -21.42 -13.63 0.36
N PHE A 133 -21.09 -13.75 1.64
CA PHE A 133 -19.88 -13.15 2.20
C PHE A 133 -18.64 -13.66 1.47
N ILE A 134 -18.48 -14.98 1.33
CA ILE A 134 -17.34 -15.58 0.62
C ILE A 134 -17.31 -15.12 -0.83
N GLU A 135 -18.43 -15.30 -1.55
CA GLU A 135 -18.56 -14.94 -2.96
C GLU A 135 -18.26 -13.46 -3.22
N THR A 136 -18.60 -12.57 -2.27
CA THR A 136 -18.29 -11.14 -2.40
C THR A 136 -16.83 -10.84 -2.01
N ALA A 137 -16.29 -11.50 -0.98
CA ALA A 137 -14.98 -11.20 -0.45
C ALA A 137 -13.83 -11.60 -1.39
N VAL A 138 -14.01 -12.66 -2.19
CA VAL A 138 -12.98 -13.17 -3.13
C VAL A 138 -12.86 -12.33 -4.40
N GLU A 139 -13.89 -11.55 -4.73
CA GLU A 139 -13.93 -10.71 -5.94
C GLU A 139 -13.42 -9.27 -5.69
N ILE A 140 -13.17 -8.90 -4.42
CA ILE A 140 -12.82 -7.52 -4.07
C ILE A 140 -11.32 -7.42 -3.71
N PRO A 141 -10.55 -6.61 -4.45
CA PRO A 141 -9.12 -6.45 -4.23
C PRO A 141 -8.81 -5.52 -3.05
N PHE A 142 -7.58 -5.61 -2.55
CA PHE A 142 -7.02 -4.59 -1.66
C PHE A 142 -6.60 -3.35 -2.44
N THR A 143 -6.86 -2.18 -1.88
CA THR A 143 -6.70 -0.89 -2.56
C THR A 143 -6.55 0.24 -1.54
N TYR A 144 -6.32 1.47 -2.03
CA TYR A 144 -6.29 2.67 -1.19
C TYR A 144 -7.62 3.40 -1.22
N HIS A 145 -8.09 3.76 -0.05
CA HIS A 145 -9.36 4.45 0.14
C HIS A 145 -9.14 5.80 0.81
N GLU A 146 -9.47 6.89 0.11
CA GLU A 146 -9.48 8.23 0.68
C GLU A 146 -10.77 8.47 1.48
N VAL A 147 -10.63 8.99 2.70
CA VAL A 147 -11.74 9.46 3.51
C VAL A 147 -12.22 10.81 3.00
N ILE A 148 -13.38 10.84 2.35
CA ILE A 148 -13.95 12.08 1.80
C ILE A 148 -14.99 12.73 2.73
N GLU A 149 -15.56 11.96 3.67
CA GLU A 149 -16.46 12.44 4.71
C GLU A 149 -16.28 11.59 5.97
N CYS A 150 -16.29 12.20 7.16
CA CYS A 150 -16.23 11.48 8.43
C CYS A 150 -17.34 11.97 9.38
N LYS A 151 -18.07 11.02 9.99
CA LYS A 151 -19.08 11.24 11.02
C LYS A 151 -18.62 10.57 12.32
N PRO A 152 -17.99 11.32 13.24
CA PRO A 152 -17.38 10.75 14.43
C PRO A 152 -18.31 9.84 15.25
N GLY A 153 -17.81 8.66 15.60
CA GLY A 153 -18.54 7.65 16.37
C GLY A 153 -19.59 6.88 15.57
N ARG A 154 -19.62 7.01 14.24
CA ARG A 154 -20.68 6.46 13.40
C ARG A 154 -20.20 5.83 12.09
N SER A 155 -19.57 6.60 11.21
CA SER A 155 -19.23 6.16 9.86
C SER A 155 -18.24 7.10 9.18
N PHE A 156 -17.66 6.66 8.08
CA PHE A 156 -16.95 7.50 7.12
C PHE A 156 -17.26 7.07 5.68
N THR A 157 -17.17 8.00 4.75
CA THR A 157 -17.30 7.74 3.32
C THR A 157 -15.91 7.62 2.72
N LEU A 158 -15.66 6.48 2.09
CA LEU A 158 -14.42 6.13 1.42
C LEU A 158 -14.57 6.26 -0.09
N ARG A 159 -13.57 6.82 -0.76
CA ARG A 159 -13.41 6.79 -2.20
C ARG A 159 -12.19 5.97 -2.56
N ASP A 160 -12.36 4.95 -3.39
CA ASP A 160 -11.24 4.21 -3.98
C ASP A 160 -10.35 5.14 -4.81
N ALA A 161 -9.04 5.13 -4.56
CA ALA A 161 -8.08 6.02 -5.19
C ALA A 161 -7.87 5.72 -6.69
N PHE A 162 -8.11 4.48 -7.13
CA PHE A 162 -7.92 4.01 -8.50
C PHE A 162 -9.22 3.97 -9.30
N THR A 163 -10.24 3.27 -8.80
CA THR A 163 -11.53 3.06 -9.49
C THR A 163 -12.48 4.26 -9.29
N GLY A 164 -12.29 5.03 -8.23
CA GLY A 164 -13.14 6.16 -7.87
C GLY A 164 -14.46 5.77 -7.21
N ALA A 165 -14.70 4.47 -6.95
CA ALA A 165 -15.91 3.98 -6.30
C ALA A 165 -16.05 4.55 -4.88
N GLU A 166 -17.27 4.98 -4.52
CA GLU A 166 -17.57 5.56 -3.22
C GLU A 166 -18.46 4.64 -2.38
N ASN A 167 -18.05 4.40 -1.13
CA ASN A 167 -18.78 3.55 -0.19
C ASN A 167 -18.84 4.21 1.20
N ASN A 168 -20.02 4.24 1.82
CA ASN A 168 -20.17 4.70 3.21
C ASN A 168 -20.07 3.51 4.16
N VAL A 169 -18.95 3.43 4.87
CA VAL A 169 -18.61 2.33 5.78
C VAL A 169 -19.10 2.64 7.19
N LEU A 170 -19.81 1.69 7.79
CA LEU A 170 -20.18 1.78 9.20
C LEU A 170 -19.02 1.31 10.07
N GLU A 171 -18.33 2.28 10.65
CA GLU A 171 -17.22 2.08 11.56
C GLU A 171 -17.31 3.13 12.68
N LYS A 172 -17.31 2.69 13.94
CA LYS A 172 -17.58 3.55 15.11
C LYS A 172 -16.33 4.00 15.86
N THR A 173 -15.27 3.20 15.84
CA THR A 173 -14.09 3.42 16.68
C THR A 173 -13.07 4.27 15.92
N ALA A 174 -12.65 3.81 14.75
CA ALA A 174 -11.77 4.56 13.86
C ALA A 174 -12.39 5.88 13.39
N SER A 175 -13.72 5.98 13.20
CA SER A 175 -14.36 7.26 12.85
C SER A 175 -14.19 8.36 13.90
N GLN A 176 -13.79 8.05 15.13
CA GLN A 176 -13.48 9.07 16.14
C GLN A 176 -12.08 9.67 15.98
N MET A 177 -11.17 8.98 15.28
CA MET A 177 -9.77 9.38 15.13
C MET A 177 -9.43 9.79 13.69
N ILE A 178 -10.12 9.21 12.71
CA ILE A 178 -9.83 9.42 11.30
C ILE A 178 -10.31 10.81 10.82
N MET A 179 -9.51 11.44 9.98
CA MET A 179 -9.77 12.77 9.43
C MET A 179 -10.04 12.70 7.93
N VAL A 180 -10.82 13.67 7.42
CA VAL A 180 -11.03 13.83 5.97
C VAL A 180 -9.68 14.05 5.28
N GLY A 181 -9.43 13.29 4.21
CA GLY A 181 -8.17 13.22 3.47
C GLY A 181 -7.22 12.11 3.91
N ASP A 182 -7.50 11.43 5.03
CA ASP A 182 -6.76 10.22 5.39
C ASP A 182 -6.95 9.14 4.33
N LEU A 183 -5.91 8.35 4.11
CA LEU A 183 -5.92 7.21 3.21
C LEU A 183 -5.83 5.93 4.06
N LEU A 184 -6.68 4.96 3.74
CA LEU A 184 -6.66 3.63 4.34
C LEU A 184 -6.25 2.62 3.28
N PHE A 185 -5.32 1.72 3.60
CA PHE A 185 -5.07 0.56 2.76
C PHE A 185 -5.91 -0.60 3.26
N GLY A 186 -6.70 -1.23 2.39
CA GLY A 186 -7.63 -2.28 2.78
C GLY A 186 -8.60 -2.61 1.66
N ARG A 187 -9.66 -3.34 2.00
CA ARG A 187 -10.79 -3.53 1.08
C ARG A 187 -12.12 -3.16 1.73
N VAL A 188 -13.00 -2.62 0.92
CA VAL A 188 -14.38 -2.28 1.30
C VAL A 188 -15.32 -3.26 0.65
N MET A 189 -15.95 -4.10 1.48
CA MET A 189 -16.94 -5.07 1.02
C MET A 189 -18.34 -4.58 1.32
N THR A 190 -19.22 -4.62 0.32
CA THR A 190 -20.65 -4.32 0.48
C THR A 190 -21.47 -5.59 0.31
N VAL A 191 -22.14 -6.02 1.39
CA VAL A 191 -23.12 -7.12 1.34
C VAL A 191 -24.51 -6.58 1.67
N ASP A 192 -25.47 -6.84 0.79
CA ASP A 192 -26.81 -6.27 0.80
C ASP A 192 -26.80 -4.72 0.73
N HIS A 193 -26.80 -4.04 1.87
CA HIS A 193 -26.81 -2.57 2.01
C HIS A 193 -25.85 -2.07 3.09
N VAL A 194 -24.88 -2.91 3.47
CA VAL A 194 -23.90 -2.60 4.49
C VAL A 194 -22.50 -2.75 3.92
N SER A 195 -21.75 -1.67 3.97
CA SER A 195 -20.32 -1.66 3.65
C SER A 195 -19.50 -1.78 4.93
N ILE A 196 -18.52 -2.70 4.92
CA ILE A 196 -17.55 -2.92 6.00
C ILE A 196 -16.12 -2.92 5.44
N LEU A 197 -15.14 -2.68 6.30
CA LEU A 197 -13.73 -2.93 6.00
C LEU A 197 -13.42 -4.40 6.31
N LEU A 198 -12.81 -5.12 5.35
CA LEU A 198 -12.39 -6.51 5.51
C LEU A 198 -10.88 -6.63 5.35
N GLY A 199 -10.14 -6.37 6.41
CA GLY A 199 -8.68 -6.23 6.35
C GLY A 199 -8.31 -4.81 5.95
N CYS A 200 -7.76 -4.09 6.92
CA CYS A 200 -7.41 -2.68 6.82
C CYS A 200 -6.11 -2.46 7.58
N SER A 201 -5.29 -1.53 7.10
CA SER A 201 -4.07 -1.09 7.76
C SER A 201 -4.36 -0.62 9.19
N SER A 202 -3.44 -0.91 10.11
CA SER A 202 -3.48 -0.53 11.52
C SER A 202 -3.27 0.98 11.75
N PHE A 203 -2.81 1.70 10.73
CA PHE A 203 -2.59 3.14 10.73
C PHE A 203 -3.28 3.80 9.53
N SER A 204 -3.52 5.11 9.63
CA SER A 204 -3.97 5.93 8.50
C SER A 204 -2.77 6.60 7.82
N ILE A 205 -2.79 6.59 6.49
CA ILE A 205 -1.78 7.22 5.64
C ILE A 205 -2.18 8.70 5.49
N ARG A 206 -1.26 9.61 5.80
CA ARG A 206 -1.50 11.06 5.70
C ARG A 206 -1.68 11.53 4.25
N PRO A 207 -2.44 12.63 4.01
CA PRO A 207 -2.63 13.19 2.68
C PRO A 207 -1.33 13.50 1.92
N LEU A 208 -0.23 13.80 2.63
CA LEU A 208 1.10 14.02 2.04
C LEU A 208 1.54 12.92 1.08
N TRP A 209 1.12 11.67 1.34
CA TRP A 209 1.51 10.48 0.59
C TRP A 209 0.59 10.16 -0.60
N LYS A 210 -0.56 10.85 -0.72
CA LYS A 210 -1.47 10.68 -1.86
C LYS A 210 -0.81 10.80 -3.24
N PRO A 211 0.15 11.72 -3.47
CA PRO A 211 0.84 11.81 -4.75
C PRO A 211 1.51 10.50 -5.18
N SER A 212 2.06 9.71 -4.27
CA SER A 212 2.67 8.41 -4.60
C SER A 212 1.62 7.41 -5.14
N ILE A 213 0.42 7.40 -4.56
CA ILE A 213 -0.71 6.58 -5.03
C ILE A 213 -1.20 7.06 -6.41
N ILE A 214 -1.28 8.38 -6.60
CA ILE A 214 -1.62 8.97 -7.89
C ILE A 214 -0.58 8.64 -8.96
N ASP A 215 0.70 8.53 -8.58
CA ASP A 215 1.77 8.15 -9.50
C ASP A 215 1.64 6.71 -9.96
N LEU A 216 1.29 5.79 -9.06
CA LEU A 216 0.92 4.42 -9.42
C LEU A 216 -0.35 4.40 -10.29
N ARG A 217 -1.39 5.17 -9.95
CA ARG A 217 -2.59 5.31 -10.79
C ARG A 217 -2.27 5.81 -12.20
N ARG A 218 -1.34 6.77 -12.33
CA ARG A 218 -0.85 7.25 -13.62
C ARG A 218 -0.05 6.18 -14.35
N HIS A 219 0.67 5.33 -13.65
CA HIS A 219 1.37 4.18 -14.23
C HIS A 219 0.37 3.17 -14.81
N ILE A 220 -0.63 2.76 -14.03
CA ILE A 220 -1.71 1.86 -14.48
C ILE A 220 -2.45 2.45 -15.69
N LYS A 221 -2.73 3.77 -15.66
CA LYS A 221 -3.32 4.50 -16.81
C LYS A 221 -2.42 4.62 -18.04
N LYS A 222 -1.18 4.14 -17.99
CA LYS A 222 -0.37 3.94 -19.20
C LYS A 222 -0.63 2.60 -19.86
N GLU A 223 -1.45 1.73 -19.29
CA GLU A 223 -1.82 0.42 -19.86
C GLU A 223 -3.35 0.29 -20.02
N PHE A 224 -4.10 0.78 -19.05
CA PHE A 224 -5.57 0.69 -18.99
C PHE A 224 -6.23 2.06 -19.11
N ASP A 225 -7.33 2.18 -19.84
CA ASP A 225 -8.07 3.46 -19.91
C ASP A 225 -9.06 3.62 -18.75
N VAL A 226 -9.66 2.51 -18.31
CA VAL A 226 -10.51 2.41 -17.12
C VAL A 226 -9.83 1.48 -16.11
N ILE A 227 -9.75 1.90 -14.85
CA ILE A 227 -9.25 1.03 -13.78
C ILE A 227 -10.45 0.39 -13.09
N THR A 228 -10.67 -0.89 -13.35
CA THR A 228 -11.69 -1.74 -12.71
C THR A 228 -11.08 -2.50 -11.54
N ASP A 229 -11.91 -3.21 -10.77
CA ASP A 229 -11.44 -4.07 -9.67
C ASP A 229 -10.47 -5.17 -10.18
N ASP A 230 -10.72 -5.77 -11.34
CA ASP A 230 -9.79 -6.73 -11.97
C ASP A 230 -8.42 -6.11 -12.26
N VAL A 231 -8.39 -4.85 -12.72
CA VAL A 231 -7.13 -4.15 -12.99
C VAL A 231 -6.39 -3.88 -11.68
N VAL A 232 -7.11 -3.51 -10.62
CA VAL A 232 -6.52 -3.35 -9.27
C VAL A 232 -5.93 -4.67 -8.80
N GLU A 233 -6.63 -5.79 -9.00
CA GLU A 233 -6.14 -7.13 -8.64
C GLU A 233 -4.89 -7.52 -9.45
N TYR A 234 -4.85 -7.21 -10.75
CA TYR A 234 -3.66 -7.45 -11.57
C TYR A 234 -2.42 -6.67 -11.08
N TYR A 235 -2.62 -5.46 -10.56
CA TYR A 235 -1.56 -4.66 -9.94
C TYR A 235 -1.44 -4.85 -8.42
N GLU A 236 -2.04 -5.90 -7.84
CA GLU A 236 -2.04 -6.13 -6.38
C GLU A 236 -0.61 -6.14 -5.82
N GLY A 237 0.34 -6.73 -6.55
CA GLY A 237 1.76 -6.73 -6.20
C GLY A 237 2.34 -5.31 -6.06
N ASP A 238 2.19 -4.47 -7.08
CA ASP A 238 2.69 -3.08 -7.07
C ASP A 238 1.98 -2.20 -6.03
N ILE A 239 0.67 -2.40 -5.87
CA ILE A 239 -0.15 -1.70 -4.88
C ILE A 239 0.33 -2.06 -3.46
N ARG A 240 0.61 -3.34 -3.20
CA ARG A 240 1.11 -3.82 -1.93
C ARG A 240 2.57 -3.39 -1.69
N ASP A 241 3.42 -3.39 -2.71
CA ASP A 241 4.79 -2.84 -2.62
C ASP A 241 4.76 -1.36 -2.23
N LEU A 242 3.84 -0.58 -2.80
CA LEU A 242 3.62 0.80 -2.40
C LEU A 242 3.16 0.89 -0.93
N TYR A 243 2.33 -0.05 -0.45
CA TYR A 243 1.88 -0.05 0.94
C TYR A 243 3.04 -0.25 1.90
N PHE A 244 3.90 -1.24 1.66
CA PHE A 244 5.09 -1.47 2.50
C PHE A 244 6.08 -0.31 2.43
N SER A 245 6.29 0.28 1.24
CA SER A 245 7.12 1.48 1.10
C SER A 245 6.60 2.66 1.92
N LEU A 246 5.28 2.84 1.97
CA LEU A 246 4.62 3.88 2.78
C LEU A 246 4.65 3.54 4.27
N TYR A 247 4.53 2.26 4.62
CA TYR A 247 4.65 1.78 6.00
C TYR A 247 6.03 2.09 6.57
N GLU A 248 7.09 1.68 5.88
CA GLU A 248 8.48 1.94 6.26
C GLU A 248 8.73 3.45 6.42
N ALA A 249 8.28 4.26 5.46
CA ALA A 249 8.44 5.71 5.52
C ALA A 249 7.68 6.38 6.68
N VAL A 250 6.64 5.74 7.22
CA VAL A 250 5.88 6.21 8.38
C VAL A 250 6.49 5.73 9.69
N MET A 251 6.97 4.48 9.74
CA MET A 251 7.50 3.86 10.95
C MET A 251 8.98 4.17 11.21
N GLN A 252 9.75 4.51 10.17
CA GLN A 252 11.13 4.98 10.28
C GLN A 252 11.20 6.49 10.01
N PRO A 253 11.01 7.34 11.05
CA PRO A 253 11.13 8.78 10.88
C PRO A 253 12.54 9.14 10.39
N PRO A 254 12.68 10.19 9.56
CA PRO A 254 13.97 10.57 9.00
C PRO A 254 14.98 10.90 10.09
N GLU A 255 16.25 10.54 9.87
CA GLU A 255 17.34 10.99 10.74
C GLU A 255 17.40 12.51 10.74
N MET A 256 17.24 13.10 11.93
CA MET A 256 17.31 14.54 12.11
C MET A 256 18.76 15.00 11.98
N VAL A 257 19.05 15.77 10.93
CA VAL A 257 20.34 16.44 10.75
C VAL A 257 20.21 17.94 10.96
N ASN A 258 21.28 18.57 11.47
CA ASN A 258 21.36 20.03 11.59
C ASN A 258 21.52 20.68 10.19
N THR A 259 21.58 22.01 10.13
CA THR A 259 21.76 22.73 8.85
C THR A 259 23.05 22.36 8.13
N ASP A 260 24.08 21.87 8.82
CA ASP A 260 25.35 21.45 8.23
C ASP A 260 25.32 20.01 7.68
N GLY A 261 24.25 19.26 7.94
CA GLY A 261 24.12 17.84 7.60
C GLY A 261 24.68 16.90 8.66
N ASP A 262 25.07 17.40 9.84
CA ASP A 262 25.51 16.54 10.94
C ASP A 262 24.29 15.96 11.67
N PRO A 263 24.37 14.71 12.18
CA PRO A 263 23.35 14.16 13.07
C PRO A 263 23.07 15.09 14.26
N MET A 264 21.80 15.26 14.58
CA MET A 264 21.37 16.12 15.67
C MET A 264 21.68 15.48 17.03
N GLU A 265 22.68 16.03 17.72
CA GLU A 265 23.13 15.58 19.03
C GLU A 265 23.37 16.81 19.91
N PHE A 266 22.55 16.98 20.94
CA PHE A 266 22.64 18.13 21.82
C PHE A 266 23.75 17.91 22.84
N GLN A 267 24.76 18.79 22.82
CA GLN A 267 25.86 18.75 23.75
C GLN A 267 25.93 20.05 24.56
N THR A 268 26.04 19.90 25.88
CA THR A 268 26.27 20.98 26.83
C THR A 268 27.70 20.84 27.38
N LEU A 269 28.58 21.74 26.96
CA LEU A 269 29.97 21.80 27.41
C LEU A 269 30.08 22.80 28.57
N ARG A 270 30.71 22.38 29.67
CA ARG A 270 30.93 23.23 30.85
C ARG A 270 32.40 23.56 31.02
N TYR A 271 32.68 24.83 31.33
CA TYR A 271 34.01 25.35 31.59
C TYR A 271 34.03 26.16 32.89
N ASP A 272 35.08 25.98 33.68
CA ASP A 272 35.47 26.95 34.70
C ASP A 272 36.24 28.09 34.03
N ILE A 273 35.84 29.33 34.29
CA ILE A 273 36.51 30.53 33.78
C ILE A 273 37.04 31.38 34.94
N ASP A 274 38.15 32.07 34.69
CA ASP A 274 38.79 32.91 35.71
C ASP A 274 37.94 34.16 36.05
N ASP A 275 37.36 34.79 35.03
CA ASP A 275 36.63 36.06 35.12
C ASP A 275 35.62 36.22 33.98
N ALA A 276 34.38 36.61 34.33
CA ALA A 276 33.26 36.75 33.40
C ALA A 276 33.46 37.88 32.37
N GLU A 277 33.99 39.03 32.78
CA GLU A 277 34.26 40.17 31.91
C GLU A 277 35.26 39.79 30.82
N THR A 278 36.37 39.17 31.22
CA THR A 278 37.40 38.69 30.30
C THR A 278 36.85 37.64 29.32
N ALA A 279 35.97 36.74 29.79
CA ALA A 279 35.32 35.75 28.94
C ALA A 279 34.39 36.42 27.92
N PHE A 280 33.60 37.39 28.36
CA PHE A 280 32.71 38.15 27.49
C PHE A 280 33.49 38.91 26.41
N GLU A 281 34.50 39.70 26.78
CA GLU A 281 35.33 40.48 25.84
C GLU A 281 35.96 39.61 24.75
N LYS A 282 36.39 38.39 25.10
CA LYS A 282 37.07 37.48 24.17
C LYS A 282 36.12 36.68 23.28
N LEU A 283 34.89 36.44 23.74
CA LEU A 283 33.93 35.58 23.06
C LEU A 283 32.80 36.34 22.35
N CYS A 284 32.52 37.60 22.70
CA CYS A 284 31.37 38.35 22.17
C CYS A 284 31.37 38.48 20.64
N SER A 285 32.55 38.51 19.99
CA SER A 285 32.66 38.55 18.52
C SER A 285 32.21 37.27 17.80
N LEU A 286 31.85 36.21 18.54
CA LEU A 286 31.18 35.05 17.95
C LEU A 286 29.75 35.38 17.47
N ALA A 287 29.18 36.52 17.87
CA ALA A 287 27.87 37.00 17.47
C ALA A 287 27.88 38.01 16.29
N ASP A 288 29.06 38.38 15.78
CA ASP A 288 29.28 39.48 14.82
C ASP A 288 28.46 39.39 13.51
N ALA A 289 27.84 38.24 13.23
CA ALA A 289 26.99 38.07 12.06
C ALA A 289 25.67 38.87 12.16
N SER A 290 25.17 39.20 13.35
CA SER A 290 23.98 40.07 13.52
C SER A 290 24.02 41.02 14.71
N GLU A 291 24.84 40.75 15.73
CA GLU A 291 24.85 41.54 16.96
C GLU A 291 26.26 42.02 17.26
N THR A 292 26.38 43.27 17.71
CA THR A 292 27.67 43.80 18.14
C THR A 292 27.92 43.46 19.61
N CYS A 293 29.19 43.39 20.02
CA CYS A 293 29.54 43.24 21.45
C CYS A 293 28.92 44.34 22.33
N GLU A 294 28.70 45.55 21.79
CA GLU A 294 28.03 46.63 22.52
C GLU A 294 26.55 46.35 22.76
N ASP A 295 25.87 45.70 21.81
CA ASP A 295 24.46 45.32 21.97
C ASP A 295 24.32 44.19 22.98
N LEU A 296 25.12 43.14 22.87
CA LEU A 296 25.16 42.04 23.85
C LEU A 296 25.46 42.53 25.27
N ARG A 297 26.28 43.56 25.42
CA ARG A 297 26.61 44.13 26.74
C ARG A 297 25.41 44.85 27.36
N LYS A 298 24.51 45.43 26.58
CA LYS A 298 23.29 46.10 27.10
C LYS A 298 22.33 45.09 27.71
N ASP A 299 22.32 43.87 27.20
CA ASP A 299 21.46 42.78 27.65
C ASP A 299 22.12 41.91 28.74
N ALA A 300 23.41 42.13 29.01
CA ALA A 300 24.15 41.45 30.07
C ALA A 300 23.82 42.01 31.47
N VAL A 301 23.97 41.16 32.49
CA VAL A 301 23.90 41.58 33.89
C VAL A 301 25.27 42.12 34.30
N LEU A 302 25.29 43.34 34.83
CA LEU A 302 26.51 44.03 35.26
C LEU A 302 26.57 44.13 36.80
N ASP A 303 27.79 44.10 37.35
CA ASP A 303 28.05 44.43 38.74
C ASP A 303 28.01 45.95 38.99
N ASP A 304 28.12 46.36 40.26
CA ASP A 304 28.12 47.78 40.68
C ASP A 304 29.26 48.62 40.04
N HIS A 305 30.26 47.97 39.45
CA HIS A 305 31.37 48.60 38.76
C HIS A 305 31.20 48.58 37.22
N GLY A 306 30.05 48.11 36.72
CA GLY A 306 29.74 48.04 35.30
C GLY A 306 30.39 46.87 34.56
N ARG A 307 30.90 45.86 35.27
CA ARG A 307 31.50 44.66 34.68
C ARG A 307 30.49 43.54 34.52
N VAL A 308 30.58 42.76 33.46
CA VAL A 308 29.71 41.62 33.14
C VAL A 308 29.89 40.53 34.19
N VAL A 309 28.76 40.10 34.77
CA VAL A 309 28.68 38.93 35.68
C VAL A 309 27.83 37.81 35.09
N GLU A 310 26.89 38.11 34.21
CA GLU A 310 26.10 37.14 33.46
C GLU A 310 25.82 37.67 32.05
N ALA A 311 26.05 36.85 31.03
CA ALA A 311 25.80 37.23 29.64
C ALA A 311 25.51 36.01 28.78
N GLU A 312 24.68 36.20 27.78
CA GLU A 312 24.41 35.21 26.74
C GLU A 312 25.04 35.68 25.44
N ILE A 313 25.77 34.80 24.75
CA ILE A 313 26.43 35.11 23.48
C ILE A 313 25.95 34.07 22.45
N PRO A 314 25.18 34.47 21.42
CA PRO A 314 24.86 33.58 20.32
C PRO A 314 26.09 33.40 19.43
N TRP A 315 26.45 32.14 19.12
CA TRP A 315 27.49 31.85 18.15
C TRP A 315 26.88 31.73 16.76
N LEU A 316 27.20 32.68 15.88
CA LEU A 316 26.54 32.85 14.60
C LEU A 316 27.49 32.67 13.41
N ARG A 317 26.96 32.13 12.32
CA ARG A 317 27.63 32.06 11.02
C ARG A 317 26.79 32.73 9.94
N ALA A 318 27.40 33.62 9.17
CA ALA A 318 26.73 34.34 8.09
C ALA A 318 26.40 33.41 6.90
N GLY A 319 25.10 33.30 6.58
CA GLY A 319 24.55 32.59 5.42
C GLY A 319 24.69 31.06 5.43
N TYR A 320 23.66 30.39 4.92
CA TYR A 320 23.73 28.99 4.47
C TYR A 320 23.18 28.86 3.05
N LYS A 321 24.02 28.44 2.09
CA LYS A 321 23.72 28.50 0.65
C LYS A 321 22.75 27.44 0.13
N LYS A 322 22.42 26.41 0.92
CA LYS A 322 21.66 25.24 0.45
C LYS A 322 20.19 25.19 0.87
N VAL A 323 19.76 25.99 1.85
CA VAL A 323 18.36 26.03 2.33
C VAL A 323 17.89 27.48 2.33
N ALA A 324 16.70 27.76 1.80
CA ALA A 324 16.07 29.06 1.95
C ALA A 324 15.69 29.25 3.43
N GLY A 325 16.47 30.06 4.15
CA GLY A 325 16.37 30.20 5.60
C GLY A 325 16.83 31.57 6.11
N PRO A 326 16.99 31.73 7.43
CA PRO A 326 17.43 32.98 8.05
C PRO A 326 18.78 33.45 7.48
N GLU A 327 19.03 34.77 7.51
CA GLU A 327 20.28 35.34 6.99
C GLU A 327 21.53 34.77 7.69
N ASN A 328 21.41 34.31 8.94
CA ASN A 328 22.46 33.71 9.75
C ASN A 328 22.06 32.35 10.33
N THR A 329 23.03 31.45 10.47
CA THR A 329 22.88 30.16 11.15
C THR A 329 23.35 30.27 12.60
N VAL A 330 22.50 29.89 13.56
CA VAL A 330 22.89 29.72 14.96
C VAL A 330 23.66 28.40 15.11
N MET A 331 24.94 28.51 15.44
CA MET A 331 25.86 27.39 15.59
C MET A 331 25.87 26.85 17.02
N GLY A 332 25.56 27.70 18.00
CA GLY A 332 25.44 27.36 19.42
C GLY A 332 25.14 28.58 20.27
N ARG A 333 24.98 28.36 21.58
CA ARG A 333 24.73 29.41 22.57
C ARG A 333 25.76 29.29 23.68
N LEU A 334 26.35 30.42 24.10
CA LEU A 334 27.29 30.48 25.21
C LEU A 334 26.63 31.26 26.35
N MET A 335 26.65 30.70 27.56
CA MET A 335 26.10 31.30 28.78
C MET A 335 27.22 31.50 29.78
N ILE A 336 27.55 32.75 30.06
CA ILE A 336 28.51 33.15 31.10
C ILE A 336 27.72 33.42 32.37
N LYS A 337 28.11 32.80 33.49
CA LYS A 337 27.55 33.07 34.81
C LYS A 337 28.63 32.99 35.88
N GLY A 338 29.05 34.15 36.40
CA GLY A 338 30.16 34.25 37.35
C GLY A 338 31.44 33.61 36.81
N ASN A 339 31.90 32.53 37.46
CA ASN A 339 33.10 31.82 37.07
C ASN A 339 32.84 30.56 36.22
N THR A 340 31.65 30.48 35.62
CA THR A 340 31.26 29.35 34.77
C THR A 340 30.88 29.83 33.38
N LEU A 341 31.25 29.03 32.38
CA LEU A 341 30.81 29.16 30.99
C LEU A 341 30.17 27.83 30.58
N GLU A 342 28.90 27.89 30.18
CA GLU A 342 28.17 26.76 29.61
C GLU A 342 27.94 27.01 28.12
N VAL A 343 28.10 25.99 27.30
CA VAL A 343 27.99 26.08 25.84
C VAL A 343 27.05 25.00 25.34
N GLU A 344 26.01 25.39 24.65
CA GLU A 344 25.03 24.48 24.04
C GLU A 344 25.21 24.45 22.52
N VAL A 345 25.35 23.25 21.97
CA VAL A 345 25.42 22.98 20.52
C VAL A 345 24.58 21.76 20.18
N ASN A 346 24.27 21.58 18.89
CA ASN A 346 23.40 20.50 18.40
C ASN A 346 24.12 19.50 17.46
N SER A 347 25.45 19.44 17.49
CA SER A 347 26.22 18.35 16.90
C SER A 347 27.61 18.23 17.54
N ASN A 348 28.20 17.03 17.48
CA ASN A 348 29.58 16.81 17.92
C ASN A 348 30.59 17.66 17.11
N ALA A 349 30.38 17.82 15.80
CA ALA A 349 31.25 18.66 14.96
C ALA A 349 31.23 20.14 15.40
N ARG A 350 30.08 20.65 15.84
CA ARG A 350 29.95 22.00 16.42
C ARG A 350 30.60 22.08 17.79
N ALA A 351 30.52 21.04 18.62
CA ALA A 351 31.19 20.96 19.92
C ALA A 351 32.72 21.03 19.82
N GLU A 352 33.30 20.29 18.87
CA GLU A 352 34.73 20.34 18.57
C GLU A 352 35.16 21.73 18.08
N SER A 353 34.34 22.31 17.19
CA SER A 353 34.59 23.64 16.62
C SER A 353 34.57 24.75 17.67
N ILE A 354 33.57 24.76 18.55
CA ILE A 354 33.48 25.78 19.61
C ILE A 354 34.56 25.57 20.68
N THR A 355 34.91 24.32 21.00
CA THR A 355 36.03 24.01 21.90
C THR A 355 37.34 24.57 21.35
N ALA A 356 37.58 24.47 20.04
CA ALA A 356 38.76 25.04 19.40
C ALA A 356 38.77 26.57 19.48
N GLU A 357 37.64 27.23 19.24
CA GLU A 357 37.53 28.69 19.34
C GLU A 357 37.71 29.19 20.78
N ILE A 358 37.13 28.51 21.78
CA ILE A 358 37.33 28.84 23.20
C ILE A 358 38.79 28.67 23.57
N ARG A 359 39.44 27.56 23.19
CA ARG A 359 40.86 27.33 23.48
C ARG A 359 41.76 28.39 22.85
N LYS A 360 41.46 28.80 21.61
CA LYS A 360 42.21 29.82 20.87
C LYS A 360 42.07 31.22 21.50
N ARG A 361 40.88 31.58 21.98
CA ARG A 361 40.58 32.92 22.52
C ARG A 361 40.90 33.04 24.01
N MET A 362 40.54 32.03 24.79
CA MET A 362 40.65 32.01 26.26
C MET A 362 41.94 31.36 26.76
N GLY A 363 42.55 30.45 26.01
CA GLY A 363 43.76 29.75 26.44
C GLY A 363 43.55 28.98 27.75
N SER A 364 44.41 29.22 28.74
CA SER A 364 44.31 28.59 30.07
C SER A 364 43.23 29.19 30.98
N SER A 365 42.62 30.31 30.60
CA SER A 365 41.58 30.98 31.40
C SER A 365 40.19 30.38 31.26
N ALA A 366 40.05 29.31 30.48
CA ALA A 366 38.85 28.47 30.43
C ALA A 366 39.28 27.01 30.53
N ARG A 367 38.88 26.33 31.61
CA ARG A 367 39.17 24.91 31.84
C ARG A 367 37.90 24.10 31.66
N HIS A 368 37.90 23.20 30.70
CA HIS A 368 36.79 22.27 30.47
C HIS A 368 36.59 21.35 31.68
N THR A 369 35.38 21.30 32.22
CA THR A 369 35.03 20.50 33.40
C THR A 369 34.15 19.31 33.08
N GLY A 370 33.40 19.33 31.98
CA GLY A 370 32.62 18.19 31.53
C GLY A 370 31.76 18.48 30.30
N THR A 371 31.38 17.42 29.61
CA THR A 371 30.43 17.44 28.50
C THR A 371 29.25 16.55 28.85
N GLU A 372 28.04 17.09 28.72
CA GLU A 372 26.80 16.33 28.78
C GLU A 372 26.26 16.18 27.36
N THR A 373 25.98 14.95 26.95
CA THR A 373 25.47 14.64 25.61
C THR A 373 24.07 14.05 25.74
N ARG A 374 23.15 14.53 24.90
CA ARG A 374 21.79 14.02 24.76
C ARG A 374 21.46 13.87 23.29
N THR A 375 20.92 12.71 22.92
CA THR A 375 20.47 12.47 21.55
C THR A 375 19.15 13.20 21.28
N ALA A 376 18.83 13.45 20.00
CA ALA A 376 17.54 14.04 19.63
C ALA A 376 16.34 13.24 20.16
N ASN A 377 16.45 11.89 20.18
CA ASN A 377 15.41 11.00 20.70
C ASN A 377 15.23 11.08 22.24
N GLU A 378 16.25 11.49 22.99
CA GLU A 378 16.14 11.66 24.46
C GLU A 378 15.52 13.00 24.86
N MET A 379 15.59 14.00 23.97
CA MET A 379 15.00 15.34 24.19
C MET A 379 13.54 15.44 23.75
N TRP A 380 13.09 14.57 22.84
CA TRP A 380 11.69 14.44 22.48
C TRP A 380 11.07 13.31 23.30
N PRO A 381 10.15 13.59 24.25
CA PRO A 381 9.51 12.53 25.00
C PRO A 381 8.82 11.57 24.03
N THR A 382 9.21 10.29 24.09
CA THR A 382 8.62 9.16 23.36
C THR A 382 7.19 8.83 23.81
N ASP A 383 6.60 9.63 24.70
CA ASP A 383 5.17 9.55 25.03
C ASP A 383 4.33 10.04 23.84
N THR A 384 4.11 9.13 22.90
CA THR A 384 3.17 9.26 21.79
C THR A 384 1.71 9.37 22.27
N ASP A 385 1.43 9.11 23.55
CA ASP A 385 0.14 9.45 24.18
C ASP A 385 -0.05 10.98 24.32
N GLY A 386 1.03 11.77 24.35
CA GLY A 386 0.97 13.23 24.33
C GLY A 386 0.69 13.84 22.96
N VAL A 387 0.99 13.12 21.85
CA VAL A 387 0.67 13.57 20.48
C VAL A 387 -0.85 13.53 20.23
N ARG A 388 -1.60 12.74 21.01
CA ARG A 388 -3.07 12.69 20.95
C ARG A 388 -3.76 13.89 21.60
N ASN A 389 -3.07 14.64 22.46
CA ASN A 389 -3.58 15.86 23.07
C ASN A 389 -2.59 16.99 22.77
N GLY A 390 -2.88 17.75 21.71
CA GLY A 390 -2.11 18.86 21.16
C GLY A 390 -1.07 19.43 22.13
N SER A 391 0.20 19.27 21.74
CA SER A 391 1.38 19.80 22.45
C SER A 391 1.10 21.23 22.93
N MET A 392 0.85 21.37 24.24
CA MET A 392 0.76 22.67 24.88
C MET A 392 2.19 23.22 24.89
N LEU A 393 2.47 24.15 23.98
CA LEU A 393 3.70 24.93 23.99
C LEU A 393 3.96 25.45 25.42
N PRO A 394 5.22 25.48 25.89
CA PRO A 394 5.56 26.05 27.19
C PRO A 394 4.96 27.46 27.37
N PRO A 395 4.50 27.84 28.58
CA PRO A 395 3.80 29.11 28.81
C PRO A 395 4.54 30.35 28.30
N GLU A 396 5.87 30.37 28.40
CA GLU A 396 6.74 31.45 27.91
C GLU A 396 6.69 31.59 26.38
N GLN A 397 6.62 30.49 25.64
CA GLN A 397 6.45 30.52 24.19
C GLN A 397 5.03 30.97 23.81
N HIS A 398 4.03 30.63 24.61
CA HIS A 398 2.66 31.12 24.45
C HIS A 398 2.55 32.65 24.60
N GLU A 399 3.23 33.23 25.60
CA GLU A 399 3.29 34.68 25.79
C GLU A 399 4.04 35.39 24.66
N LEU A 400 5.16 34.81 24.19
CA LEU A 400 5.90 35.32 23.04
C LEU A 400 5.06 35.28 21.75
N MET A 401 4.33 34.19 21.51
CA MET A 401 3.41 34.04 20.37
C MET A 401 2.14 34.89 20.48
N ALA A 402 1.83 35.42 21.67
CA ALA A 402 0.76 36.38 21.88
C ALA A 402 1.17 37.84 21.55
N SER A 403 2.48 38.13 21.42
CA SER A 403 2.96 39.46 21.03
C SER A 403 2.49 39.85 19.62
N PRO A 404 1.89 41.04 19.43
CA PRO A 404 1.50 41.55 18.12
C PRO A 404 2.65 41.63 17.11
N GLU A 405 3.86 41.96 17.57
CA GLU A 405 5.07 42.07 16.75
C GLU A 405 5.52 40.70 16.24
N VAL A 406 5.57 39.70 17.12
CA VAL A 406 5.93 38.32 16.78
C VAL A 406 4.91 37.72 15.83
N ARG A 407 3.61 37.92 16.08
CA ARG A 407 2.53 37.49 15.17
C ARG A 407 2.68 38.09 13.78
N LYS A 408 2.90 39.41 13.66
CA LYS A 408 3.12 40.07 12.36
C LYS A 408 4.35 39.50 11.64
N HIS A 409 5.41 39.20 12.37
CA HIS A 409 6.62 38.61 11.81
C HIS A 409 6.36 37.18 11.29
N LEU A 410 5.69 36.34 12.07
CA LEU A 410 5.31 34.98 11.67
C LEU A 410 4.39 34.98 10.44
N VAL A 411 3.36 35.84 10.41
CA VAL A 411 2.48 36.00 9.24
C VAL A 411 3.28 36.34 7.98
N ARG A 412 4.28 37.22 8.10
CA ARG A 412 5.17 37.57 6.98
C ARG A 412 6.01 36.37 6.52
N ILE A 413 6.66 35.67 7.45
CA ILE A 413 7.48 34.48 7.13
C ILE A 413 6.64 33.42 6.41
N PHE A 414 5.50 33.03 6.98
CA PHE A 414 4.62 32.04 6.36
C PHE A 414 4.06 32.53 5.02
N GLY A 415 3.72 33.81 4.91
CA GLY A 415 3.25 34.41 3.66
C GLY A 415 4.30 34.36 2.54
N ASP A 416 5.57 34.58 2.87
CA ASP A 416 6.66 34.51 1.90
C ASP A 416 7.04 33.05 1.59
N HIS A 417 7.01 32.15 2.58
CA HIS A 417 7.14 30.71 2.38
C HIS A 417 6.13 30.18 1.36
N TRP A 418 4.83 30.42 1.57
CA TRP A 418 3.78 29.94 0.67
C TRP A 418 3.82 30.58 -0.73
N LYS A 419 4.33 31.81 -0.86
CA LYS A 419 4.61 32.42 -2.18
C LYS A 419 5.74 31.69 -2.91
N GLY A 420 6.80 31.32 -2.20
CA GLY A 420 7.93 30.56 -2.73
C GLY A 420 7.52 29.16 -3.15
N TRP A 421 6.82 28.45 -2.26
CA TRP A 421 6.37 27.06 -2.43
C TRP A 421 5.65 26.83 -3.77
N MET A 422 4.80 27.76 -4.22
CA MET A 422 4.10 27.66 -5.52
C MET A 422 5.02 27.55 -6.74
N ASN A 423 6.28 27.99 -6.63
CA ASN A 423 7.28 27.99 -7.70
C ASN A 423 8.45 27.04 -7.42
N GLU A 424 8.46 26.36 -6.28
CA GLU A 424 9.46 25.38 -5.89
C GLU A 424 9.19 24.03 -6.55
N LYS A 425 10.25 23.30 -6.92
CA LYS A 425 10.11 21.94 -7.43
C LYS A 425 9.95 20.97 -6.26
N ILE A 426 8.80 20.30 -6.19
CA ILE A 426 8.46 19.42 -5.07
C ILE A 426 8.70 17.97 -5.48
N PRO A 427 9.52 17.19 -4.75
CA PRO A 427 9.76 15.77 -5.04
C PRO A 427 8.48 14.94 -5.12
N ALA A 428 7.55 15.12 -4.17
CA ALA A 428 6.25 14.45 -4.16
C ALA A 428 5.37 14.76 -5.40
N LEU A 429 5.67 15.81 -6.18
CA LEU A 429 4.99 16.12 -7.44
C LEU A 429 5.79 15.66 -8.67
N GLY A 430 6.74 14.74 -8.50
CA GLY A 430 7.66 14.30 -9.54
C GLY A 430 8.61 15.42 -9.99
N GLY A 431 9.05 16.28 -9.05
CA GLY A 431 9.95 17.41 -9.32
C GLY A 431 9.29 18.59 -10.07
N LYS A 432 7.96 18.61 -10.16
CA LYS A 432 7.18 19.73 -10.72
C LYS A 432 6.91 20.78 -9.65
N THR A 433 6.66 22.01 -10.11
CA THR A 433 6.09 23.05 -9.25
C THR A 433 4.58 22.87 -9.08
N PRO A 434 3.98 23.33 -7.97
CA PRO A 434 2.51 23.33 -7.80
C PRO A 434 1.79 23.97 -9.01
N ARG A 435 2.31 25.09 -9.53
CA ARG A 435 1.75 25.75 -10.74
C ARG A 435 1.77 24.87 -11.99
N GLN A 436 2.75 23.99 -12.12
CA GLN A 436 2.83 23.04 -13.23
C GLN A 436 1.92 21.84 -13.01
N ALA A 437 1.86 21.33 -11.77
CA ALA A 437 1.07 20.16 -11.40
C ALA A 437 -0.44 20.41 -11.59
N VAL A 438 -0.97 21.57 -11.16
CA VAL A 438 -2.41 21.88 -11.24
C VAL A 438 -3.00 22.00 -12.67
N LYS A 439 -2.19 21.77 -13.70
CA LYS A 439 -2.61 21.73 -15.11
C LYS A 439 -3.32 20.43 -15.50
N THR A 440 -3.16 19.35 -14.72
CA THR A 440 -3.87 18.08 -14.94
C THR A 440 -4.80 17.78 -13.77
N ALA A 441 -5.78 16.89 -13.96
CA ALA A 441 -6.69 16.47 -12.88
C ALA A 441 -5.91 15.80 -11.74
N ASP A 442 -5.07 14.80 -12.07
CA ASP A 442 -4.19 14.13 -11.12
C ASP A 442 -3.29 15.11 -10.36
N GLY A 443 -2.67 16.07 -11.05
CA GLY A 443 -1.78 17.02 -10.39
C GLY A 443 -2.50 18.06 -9.54
N ARG A 444 -3.78 18.35 -9.80
CA ARG A 444 -4.62 19.13 -8.88
C ARG A 444 -4.92 18.35 -7.61
N GLU A 445 -5.27 17.08 -7.75
CA GLU A 445 -5.54 16.19 -6.62
C GLU A 445 -4.30 16.02 -5.73
N SER A 446 -3.11 15.83 -6.33
CA SER A 446 -1.85 15.79 -5.58
C SER A 446 -1.59 17.08 -4.80
N VAL A 447 -1.78 18.25 -5.43
CA VAL A 447 -1.54 19.55 -4.77
C VAL A 447 -2.57 19.82 -3.66
N GLU A 448 -3.83 19.45 -3.85
CA GLU A 448 -4.86 19.55 -2.80
C GLU A 448 -4.49 18.70 -1.58
N ALA A 449 -3.98 17.49 -1.79
CA ALA A 449 -3.55 16.61 -0.71
C ALA A 449 -2.38 17.22 0.09
N LEU A 450 -1.37 17.79 -0.57
CA LEU A 450 -0.26 18.48 0.10
C LEU A 450 -0.73 19.70 0.91
N LEU A 451 -1.68 20.48 0.37
CA LEU A 451 -2.23 21.66 1.05
C LEU A 451 -3.11 21.27 2.24
N LEU A 452 -3.82 20.14 2.14
CA LEU A 452 -4.60 19.59 3.25
C LEU A 452 -3.71 19.12 4.39
N ASP A 453 -2.60 18.42 4.09
CA ASP A 453 -1.63 18.00 5.10
C ASP A 453 -0.99 19.20 5.81
N ALA A 454 -0.56 20.21 5.03
CA ALA A 454 0.00 21.43 5.59
C ALA A 454 -0.98 22.22 6.48
N ARG A 455 -2.28 22.19 6.15
CA ARG A 455 -3.32 22.77 7.02
C ARG A 455 -3.37 22.04 8.37
N ARG A 456 -3.29 20.71 8.37
CA ARG A 456 -3.28 19.91 9.60
C ARG A 456 -2.07 20.25 10.47
N ASP A 457 -0.90 20.40 9.86
CA ASP A 457 0.30 20.81 10.60
C ASP A 457 0.13 22.21 11.23
N ILE A 458 -0.50 23.17 10.54
CA ILE A 458 -0.82 24.49 11.10
C ILE A 458 -1.78 24.39 12.30
N GLU A 459 -2.81 23.55 12.19
CA GLU A 459 -3.82 23.35 13.23
C GLU A 459 -3.25 22.64 14.46
N GLN A 460 -2.47 21.57 14.26
CA GLN A 460 -1.83 20.81 15.33
C GLN A 460 -0.81 21.64 16.13
N ASN A 461 -0.12 22.57 15.46
CA ASN A 461 0.82 23.48 16.10
C ASN A 461 0.16 24.73 16.71
N GLY A 462 -1.17 24.84 16.69
CA GLY A 462 -1.90 25.99 17.23
C GLY A 462 -1.64 27.32 16.50
N LEU A 463 -1.08 27.26 15.29
CA LEU A 463 -0.69 28.45 14.52
C LEU A 463 -1.87 29.12 13.80
N GLN A 464 -3.03 28.45 13.76
CA GLN A 464 -4.20 28.93 13.03
C GLN A 464 -4.69 30.31 13.52
N GLU A 465 -4.66 30.56 14.82
CA GLU A 465 -5.13 31.83 15.43
C GLU A 465 -4.28 33.05 15.06
N ILE A 466 -3.07 32.83 14.53
CA ILE A 466 -2.14 33.89 14.13
C ILE A 466 -2.57 34.53 12.80
N PHE A 467 -3.31 33.80 11.96
CA PHE A 467 -3.67 34.24 10.62
C PHE A 467 -5.06 34.85 10.57
N GLU A 468 -5.17 36.11 10.12
CA GLU A 468 -6.47 36.76 9.86
C GLU A 468 -7.27 36.09 8.73
N GLN A 469 -6.56 35.47 7.77
CA GLN A 469 -7.12 34.74 6.64
C GLN A 469 -6.31 33.45 6.45
N ASP A 470 -7.00 32.35 6.14
CA ASP A 470 -6.35 31.05 5.90
C ASP A 470 -5.29 31.17 4.78
N PRO A 471 -3.98 31.02 5.10
CA PRO A 471 -2.92 31.13 4.10
C PRO A 471 -3.00 30.02 3.04
N ILE A 472 -3.48 28.83 3.41
CA ILE A 472 -3.65 27.69 2.51
C ILE A 472 -4.74 28.00 1.49
N GLU A 473 -5.87 28.56 1.93
CA GLU A 473 -6.97 28.94 1.04
C GLU A 473 -6.56 30.03 0.04
N GLN A 474 -5.68 30.97 0.44
CA GLN A 474 -5.12 31.94 -0.49
C GLN A 474 -4.25 31.28 -1.56
N VAL A 475 -3.45 30.27 -1.20
CA VAL A 475 -2.66 29.49 -2.16
C VAL A 475 -3.58 28.73 -3.11
N ARG A 476 -4.62 28.05 -2.60
CA ARG A 476 -5.62 27.34 -3.42
C ARG A 476 -6.23 28.23 -4.50
N ARG A 477 -6.67 29.45 -4.13
CA ARG A 477 -7.21 30.44 -5.08
C ARG A 477 -6.18 30.92 -6.10
N LYS A 478 -4.93 31.16 -5.68
CA LYS A 478 -3.84 31.58 -6.61
C LYS A 478 -3.44 30.48 -7.60
N LEU A 479 -3.63 29.22 -7.24
CA LEU A 479 -3.42 28.06 -8.10
C LEU A 479 -4.66 27.73 -8.96
N GLY A 480 -5.80 28.38 -8.72
CA GLY A 480 -7.04 28.15 -9.45
C GLY A 480 -7.72 26.82 -9.14
N LEU A 481 -7.49 26.29 -7.93
CA LEU A 481 -8.10 25.05 -7.44
C LEU A 481 -9.57 25.24 -7.03
N ASP A 482 -10.00 26.49 -6.81
CA ASP A 482 -11.39 26.90 -6.57
C ASP A 482 -12.28 26.82 -7.82
N ARG A 483 -11.72 26.54 -8.99
CA ARG A 483 -12.43 26.55 -10.28
C ARG A 483 -12.24 25.23 -11.01
N PRO A 484 -13.25 24.72 -11.73
CA PRO A 484 -13.11 23.51 -12.54
C PRO A 484 -12.05 23.70 -13.63
N LEU A 485 -11.40 22.60 -14.02
CA LEU A 485 -10.49 22.61 -15.18
C LEU A 485 -11.27 23.07 -16.42
N LYS A 486 -10.67 23.95 -17.22
CA LYS A 486 -11.20 24.24 -18.55
C LYS A 486 -11.05 22.96 -19.38
N THR A 487 -12.17 22.33 -19.71
CA THR A 487 -12.22 21.17 -20.60
C THR A 487 -11.55 21.54 -21.92
N GLN A 488 -10.36 21.02 -22.17
CA GLN A 488 -9.86 20.93 -23.54
C GLN A 488 -10.69 19.84 -24.20
N THR A 489 -11.47 20.23 -25.21
CA THR A 489 -12.27 19.33 -26.04
C THR A 489 -11.39 18.16 -26.50
N GLY A 490 -11.77 16.96 -26.06
CA GLY A 490 -11.07 15.72 -26.34
C GLY A 490 -10.90 15.48 -27.83
N ARG A 491 -9.74 14.92 -28.17
CA ARG A 491 -9.46 14.34 -29.48
C ARG A 491 -10.35 13.09 -29.59
N SER A 492 -11.19 13.03 -30.62
CA SER A 492 -12.06 11.87 -30.88
C SER A 492 -11.25 10.58 -31.08
N PRO A 493 -11.82 9.40 -30.75
CA PRO A 493 -11.20 8.11 -31.04
C PRO A 493 -11.09 7.94 -32.56
N SER A 494 -9.90 7.61 -33.04
CA SER A 494 -9.67 7.29 -34.45
C SER A 494 -10.22 5.90 -34.76
N THR A 495 -11.25 5.85 -35.60
CA THR A 495 -11.73 4.63 -36.25
C THR A 495 -10.69 4.14 -37.27
N GLY A 496 -9.87 3.16 -36.87
CA GLY A 496 -8.95 2.43 -37.74
C GLY A 496 -7.99 1.59 -36.91
N GLY A 497 -8.14 0.27 -36.92
CA GLY A 497 -7.41 -0.65 -36.03
C GLY A 497 -5.91 -0.37 -35.95
N GLY A 498 -5.42 -0.24 -34.71
CA GLY A 498 -4.09 0.26 -34.38
C GLY A 498 -2.96 -0.57 -34.98
N GLU A 499 -1.77 0.03 -35.06
CA GLU A 499 -0.54 -0.66 -35.49
C GLU A 499 -0.18 -1.80 -34.52
N ALA A 500 -0.47 -1.62 -33.22
CA ALA A 500 -0.28 -2.66 -32.21
C ALA A 500 -1.18 -3.89 -32.44
N PHE A 501 -2.47 -3.70 -32.72
CA PHE A 501 -3.39 -4.81 -33.04
C PHE A 501 -2.85 -5.67 -34.20
N LYS A 502 -2.37 -5.03 -35.27
CA LYS A 502 -1.79 -5.74 -36.43
C LYS A 502 -0.56 -6.54 -36.05
N ASN A 503 0.32 -5.98 -35.22
CA ASN A 503 1.53 -6.65 -34.77
C ASN A 503 1.20 -7.88 -33.91
N ILE A 504 0.33 -7.71 -32.89
CA ILE A 504 -0.09 -8.80 -32.00
C ILE A 504 -0.76 -9.92 -32.80
N LYS A 505 -1.70 -9.57 -33.67
CA LYS A 505 -2.35 -10.53 -34.57
C LYS A 505 -1.34 -11.31 -35.41
N SER A 506 -0.38 -10.63 -36.02
CA SER A 506 0.65 -11.29 -36.84
C SER A 506 1.49 -12.28 -36.05
N MET A 507 1.74 -12.01 -34.76
CA MET A 507 2.50 -12.91 -33.89
C MET A 507 1.69 -14.15 -33.51
N ILE A 508 0.41 -13.97 -33.16
CA ILE A 508 -0.52 -15.07 -32.86
C ILE A 508 -0.62 -16.01 -34.08
N GLU A 509 -0.82 -15.45 -35.28
CA GLU A 509 -0.90 -16.22 -36.52
C GLU A 509 0.43 -16.91 -36.87
N ALA A 510 1.58 -16.30 -36.56
CA ALA A 510 2.89 -16.90 -36.78
C ALA A 510 3.11 -18.10 -35.85
N PHE A 511 2.80 -17.94 -34.56
CA PHE A 511 2.88 -19.00 -33.57
C PHE A 511 1.99 -20.18 -33.94
N GLY A 512 0.74 -19.91 -34.33
CA GLY A 512 -0.21 -20.95 -34.76
C GLY A 512 0.30 -21.80 -35.92
N ARG A 513 0.96 -21.19 -36.91
CA ARG A 513 1.55 -21.91 -38.06
C ARG A 513 2.80 -22.70 -37.70
N GLU A 514 3.61 -22.20 -36.76
CA GLU A 514 4.85 -22.85 -36.34
C GLU A 514 4.56 -24.14 -35.55
N HIS A 515 3.51 -24.10 -34.74
CA HIS A 515 3.10 -25.19 -33.86
C HIS A 515 1.93 -26.04 -34.38
N TYR A 516 1.43 -25.78 -35.58
CA TYR A 516 0.29 -26.50 -36.19
C TYR A 516 -1.00 -26.47 -35.35
N ILE A 517 -1.27 -25.33 -34.71
CA ILE A 517 -2.45 -25.08 -33.85
C ILE A 517 -3.33 -23.95 -34.40
N GLU A 518 -3.53 -23.91 -35.73
CA GLU A 518 -4.22 -22.79 -36.40
C GLU A 518 -5.63 -22.53 -35.86
N ASN A 519 -6.36 -23.59 -35.51
CA ASN A 519 -7.69 -23.54 -34.88
C ASN A 519 -7.71 -22.79 -33.53
N ILE A 520 -6.68 -22.96 -32.71
CA ILE A 520 -6.48 -22.21 -31.46
C ILE A 520 -6.07 -20.77 -31.77
N SER A 521 -5.16 -20.59 -32.73
CA SER A 521 -4.69 -19.24 -33.09
C SER A 521 -5.80 -18.36 -33.69
N ASP A 522 -6.76 -18.94 -34.41
CA ASP A 522 -7.92 -18.21 -34.94
C ASP A 522 -8.85 -17.70 -33.83
N LEU A 523 -9.08 -18.52 -32.80
CA LEU A 523 -9.82 -18.12 -31.58
C LEU A 523 -9.05 -17.05 -30.79
N ALA A 524 -7.72 -17.12 -30.76
CA ALA A 524 -6.86 -16.10 -30.18
C ALA A 524 -6.92 -14.77 -30.95
N VAL A 525 -6.94 -14.79 -32.28
CA VAL A 525 -7.15 -13.58 -33.10
C VAL A 525 -8.53 -12.99 -32.85
N LYS A 526 -9.56 -13.82 -32.66
CA LYS A 526 -10.91 -13.37 -32.29
C LYS A 526 -10.93 -12.66 -30.94
N LEU A 527 -10.27 -13.23 -29.93
CA LEU A 527 -10.11 -12.59 -28.62
C LEU A 527 -9.32 -11.28 -28.74
N CYS A 528 -8.24 -11.25 -29.52
CA CYS A 528 -7.47 -10.04 -29.81
C CYS A 528 -8.33 -8.92 -30.42
N HIS A 529 -9.23 -9.27 -31.34
CA HIS A 529 -10.21 -8.33 -31.91
C HIS A 529 -11.19 -7.77 -30.88
N ARG A 530 -11.67 -8.62 -29.95
CA ARG A 530 -12.54 -8.18 -28.86
C ARG A 530 -11.82 -7.17 -27.96
N LEU A 531 -10.56 -7.45 -27.62
CA LEU A 531 -9.75 -6.56 -26.78
C LEU A 531 -9.50 -5.19 -27.44
N GLU A 532 -9.25 -5.15 -28.76
CA GLU A 532 -9.09 -3.89 -29.52
C GLU A 532 -10.38 -3.05 -29.56
N CYS A 533 -11.55 -3.70 -29.50
CA CYS A 533 -12.84 -3.02 -29.53
C CYS A 533 -13.36 -2.61 -28.14
N GLY A 534 -12.76 -3.12 -27.06
CA GLY A 534 -13.10 -2.80 -25.67
C GLY A 534 -12.55 -1.45 -25.22
N GLU A 535 -13.09 -0.91 -24.14
CA GLU A 535 -12.58 0.34 -23.51
C GLU A 535 -11.62 0.03 -22.33
N GLU A 536 -11.54 -1.24 -21.91
CA GLU A 536 -10.80 -1.68 -20.73
C GLU A 536 -9.29 -1.73 -21.01
N PHE A 537 -8.92 -2.15 -22.23
CA PHE A 537 -7.54 -2.39 -22.64
C PHE A 537 -7.13 -1.43 -23.76
N SER A 538 -5.85 -1.07 -23.78
CA SER A 538 -5.25 -0.37 -24.92
C SER A 538 -4.07 -1.18 -25.44
N LEU A 539 -4.25 -1.87 -26.57
CA LEU A 539 -3.22 -2.73 -27.16
C LEU A 539 -1.95 -1.96 -27.56
N ASP A 540 -2.04 -0.65 -27.80
CA ASP A 540 -0.89 0.23 -28.06
C ASP A 540 0.02 0.44 -26.85
N ARG A 541 -0.42 0.00 -25.66
CA ARG A 541 0.30 0.14 -24.39
C ARG A 541 0.81 -1.22 -23.94
N GLY A 542 2.13 -1.37 -23.90
CA GLY A 542 2.81 -2.61 -23.50
C GLY A 542 3.53 -3.29 -24.66
N ARG A 543 4.25 -4.38 -24.35
CA ARG A 543 4.98 -5.17 -25.35
C ARG A 543 4.01 -6.06 -26.14
N PRO A 544 4.06 -6.06 -27.48
CA PRO A 544 3.17 -6.89 -28.30
C PRO A 544 3.41 -8.39 -28.07
N GLU A 545 4.62 -8.79 -27.68
CA GLU A 545 4.93 -10.19 -27.32
C GLU A 545 4.11 -10.65 -26.12
N ILE A 546 4.03 -9.84 -25.06
CA ILE A 546 3.28 -10.19 -23.84
C ILE A 546 1.78 -10.31 -24.14
N TRP A 547 1.24 -9.42 -24.97
CA TRP A 547 -0.15 -9.52 -25.43
C TRP A 547 -0.41 -10.79 -26.23
N ALA A 548 0.45 -11.11 -27.20
CA ALA A 548 0.32 -12.31 -28.01
C ALA A 548 0.38 -13.58 -27.15
N SER A 549 1.38 -13.68 -26.26
CA SER A 549 1.52 -14.81 -25.34
C SER A 549 0.30 -14.95 -24.43
N ALA A 550 -0.18 -13.87 -23.81
CA ALA A 550 -1.31 -13.93 -22.89
C ALA A 550 -2.62 -14.36 -23.58
N ILE A 551 -2.88 -13.84 -24.79
CA ILE A 551 -4.08 -14.21 -25.56
C ILE A 551 -4.02 -15.69 -25.98
N LEU A 552 -2.87 -16.15 -26.47
CA LEU A 552 -2.64 -17.57 -26.79
C LEU A 552 -2.78 -18.45 -25.56
N TYR A 553 -2.27 -18.00 -24.41
CA TYR A 553 -2.37 -18.70 -23.14
C TYR A 553 -3.83 -18.88 -22.70
N VAL A 554 -4.66 -17.83 -22.78
CA VAL A 554 -6.09 -17.91 -22.46
C VAL A 554 -6.80 -18.97 -23.31
N ILE A 555 -6.63 -18.90 -24.63
CA ILE A 555 -7.31 -19.82 -25.54
C ILE A 555 -6.74 -21.23 -25.43
N GLY A 556 -5.42 -21.36 -25.26
CA GLY A 556 -4.76 -22.65 -25.05
C GLY A 556 -5.29 -23.37 -23.82
N GLN A 557 -5.49 -22.66 -22.69
CA GLN A 557 -6.10 -23.23 -21.48
C GLN A 557 -7.53 -23.71 -21.72
N LEU A 558 -8.36 -22.92 -22.41
CA LEU A 558 -9.76 -23.29 -22.68
C LEU A 558 -9.90 -24.50 -23.61
N ASN A 559 -8.83 -24.85 -24.33
CA ASN A 559 -8.81 -25.88 -25.36
C ASN A 559 -7.78 -26.98 -25.08
N PHE A 560 -7.39 -27.16 -23.80
CA PHE A 560 -6.51 -28.24 -23.34
C PHE A 560 -5.15 -28.32 -24.06
N LEU A 561 -4.65 -27.20 -24.59
CA LEU A 561 -3.36 -27.15 -25.29
C LEU A 561 -2.19 -27.56 -24.39
N PHE A 562 -2.31 -27.28 -23.10
CA PHE A 562 -1.27 -27.54 -22.10
C PHE A 562 -1.39 -28.91 -21.43
N ASP A 563 -2.34 -29.74 -21.85
CA ASP A 563 -2.55 -31.07 -21.30
C ASP A 563 -1.69 -32.10 -22.04
N HIS A 564 -0.76 -32.73 -21.32
CA HIS A 564 0.24 -33.66 -21.86
C HIS A 564 -0.35 -34.94 -22.48
N GLU A 565 -1.65 -35.21 -22.30
CA GLU A 565 -2.33 -36.36 -22.91
C GLU A 565 -2.78 -36.13 -24.36
N HIS A 566 -2.71 -34.89 -24.87
CA HIS A 566 -3.04 -34.55 -26.26
C HIS A 566 -1.83 -34.62 -27.21
N ALA A 567 -2.08 -35.07 -28.45
CA ALA A 567 -1.06 -35.27 -29.48
C ALA A 567 -0.35 -33.98 -29.94
N ASP A 568 -1.02 -32.84 -29.78
CA ASP A 568 -0.54 -31.49 -30.15
C ASP A 568 -0.23 -30.63 -28.90
N SER A 569 0.10 -31.27 -27.78
CA SER A 569 0.33 -30.58 -26.52
C SER A 569 1.62 -29.76 -26.52
N LEU A 570 1.52 -28.53 -26.00
CA LEU A 570 2.63 -27.62 -25.75
C LEU A 570 2.74 -27.37 -24.27
N SER A 571 3.94 -27.09 -23.75
CA SER A 571 4.00 -26.58 -22.38
C SER A 571 3.75 -25.06 -22.35
N PRO A 572 3.19 -24.53 -21.25
CA PRO A 572 3.12 -23.09 -21.02
C PRO A 572 4.47 -22.37 -21.15
N GLN A 573 5.56 -23.06 -20.78
CA GLN A 573 6.92 -22.53 -20.86
C GLN A 573 7.39 -22.41 -22.32
N ASP A 574 7.09 -23.37 -23.19
CA ASP A 574 7.44 -23.33 -24.61
C ASP A 574 6.78 -22.12 -25.31
N LEU A 575 5.50 -21.87 -25.02
CA LEU A 575 4.77 -20.67 -25.50
C LEU A 575 5.49 -19.38 -25.09
N CYS A 576 5.97 -19.32 -23.84
CA CYS A 576 6.60 -18.11 -23.32
C CYS A 576 8.01 -17.91 -23.89
N ASP A 577 8.79 -18.98 -24.03
CA ASP A 577 10.15 -18.97 -24.57
C ASP A 577 10.18 -18.54 -26.04
N ASP A 578 9.27 -19.08 -26.86
CA ASP A 578 9.18 -18.76 -28.29
C ASP A 578 8.84 -17.30 -28.57
N LEU A 579 7.99 -16.70 -27.72
CA LEU A 579 7.60 -15.30 -27.82
C LEU A 579 8.53 -14.37 -27.01
N GLY A 580 9.55 -14.91 -26.33
CA GLY A 580 10.52 -14.12 -25.56
C GLY A 580 9.87 -13.36 -24.40
N THR A 581 9.01 -14.06 -23.66
CA THR A 581 8.20 -13.56 -22.56
C THR A 581 8.40 -14.37 -21.28
N ASN A 582 8.09 -13.77 -20.13
CA ASN A 582 8.17 -14.46 -18.84
C ASN A 582 6.81 -15.08 -18.51
N GLN A 583 6.78 -16.38 -18.15
CA GLN A 583 5.54 -17.13 -17.88
C GLN A 583 4.67 -16.49 -16.80
N ARG A 584 5.25 -15.95 -15.73
CA ARG A 584 4.52 -15.26 -14.65
C ARG A 584 3.82 -14.00 -15.14
N THR A 585 4.46 -13.23 -16.01
CA THR A 585 3.86 -12.05 -16.63
C THR A 585 2.72 -12.43 -17.58
N VAL A 586 2.89 -13.53 -18.31
CA VAL A 586 1.90 -14.04 -19.27
C VAL A 586 0.68 -14.62 -18.56
N SER A 587 0.87 -15.45 -17.54
CA SER A 587 -0.22 -16.06 -16.77
C SER A 587 -1.06 -15.01 -16.06
N SER A 588 -0.41 -14.03 -15.42
CA SER A 588 -1.08 -12.91 -14.75
C SER A 588 -1.93 -12.09 -15.73
N LYS A 589 -1.38 -11.77 -16.92
CA LYS A 589 -2.14 -11.04 -17.95
C LYS A 589 -3.25 -11.87 -18.58
N ALA A 590 -3.05 -13.19 -18.75
CA ALA A 590 -4.06 -14.10 -19.24
C ALA A 590 -5.26 -14.21 -18.28
N LEU A 591 -4.98 -14.30 -16.97
CA LEU A 591 -6.02 -14.29 -15.93
C LEU A 591 -6.83 -13.00 -15.96
N LEU A 592 -6.15 -11.85 -16.09
CA LEU A 592 -6.81 -10.55 -16.23
C LEU A 592 -7.72 -10.49 -17.47
N ILE A 593 -7.22 -10.91 -18.63
CA ILE A 593 -8.02 -10.95 -19.88
C ILE A 593 -9.27 -11.80 -19.66
N ARG A 594 -9.15 -12.96 -19.01
CA ARG A 594 -10.29 -13.85 -18.74
C ARG A 594 -11.31 -13.19 -17.83
N ARG A 595 -10.89 -12.60 -16.71
CA ARG A 595 -11.81 -11.96 -15.74
C ARG A 595 -12.51 -10.76 -16.34
N THR A 596 -11.75 -9.83 -16.93
CA THR A 596 -12.30 -8.60 -17.50
C THR A 596 -13.23 -8.85 -18.69
N CYS A 597 -12.97 -9.91 -19.47
CA CYS A 597 -13.85 -10.29 -20.57
C CYS A 597 -14.97 -11.28 -20.16
N ASP A 598 -15.07 -11.69 -18.89
CA ASP A 598 -15.95 -12.75 -18.37
C ASP A 598 -15.85 -14.06 -19.16
N ILE A 599 -14.62 -14.45 -19.55
CA ILE A 599 -14.34 -15.67 -20.30
C ILE A 599 -14.21 -16.84 -19.34
N ARG A 600 -15.24 -17.67 -19.32
CA ARG A 600 -15.36 -18.83 -18.42
C ARG A 600 -14.86 -20.11 -19.07
N PHE A 601 -14.70 -21.14 -18.25
CA PHE A 601 -14.47 -22.50 -18.74
C PHE A 601 -15.64 -22.94 -19.64
N LEU A 602 -15.32 -23.53 -20.80
CA LEU A 602 -16.29 -23.90 -21.86
C LEU A 602 -17.10 -22.72 -22.40
N ASP A 603 -16.45 -21.56 -22.55
CA ASP A 603 -17.04 -20.45 -23.26
C ASP A 603 -17.30 -20.86 -24.73
N PRO A 604 -18.56 -20.93 -25.19
CA PRO A 604 -18.88 -21.35 -26.55
C PRO A 604 -18.32 -20.40 -27.62
N GLU A 605 -17.89 -19.19 -27.24
CA GLU A 605 -17.26 -18.24 -28.14
C GLU A 605 -15.77 -18.55 -28.39
N TYR A 606 -15.09 -19.20 -27.44
CA TYR A 606 -13.64 -19.40 -27.39
C TYR A 606 -13.19 -20.86 -27.18
N SER A 607 -14.12 -21.80 -27.14
CA SER A 607 -13.85 -23.25 -27.14
C SER A 607 -14.05 -23.85 -28.53
N LEU A 608 -13.17 -24.78 -28.89
CA LEU A 608 -13.25 -25.54 -30.14
C LEU A 608 -14.50 -26.43 -30.17
N PRO A 609 -15.14 -26.61 -31.34
CA PRO A 609 -16.32 -27.47 -31.49
C PRO A 609 -16.09 -28.89 -30.97
N GLU A 610 -14.90 -29.45 -31.19
CA GLU A 610 -14.53 -30.80 -30.77
C GLU A 610 -14.44 -30.92 -29.24
N ILE A 611 -13.95 -29.86 -28.58
CA ILE A 611 -13.91 -29.78 -27.10
C ILE A 611 -15.32 -29.65 -26.53
N MET A 612 -16.17 -28.84 -27.17
CA MET A 612 -17.58 -28.69 -26.78
C MET A 612 -18.37 -29.99 -26.99
N GLU A 613 -18.11 -30.72 -28.06
CA GLU A 613 -18.73 -32.02 -28.37
C GLU A 613 -18.24 -33.12 -27.40
N MET A 614 -16.94 -33.17 -27.13
CA MET A 614 -16.34 -34.07 -26.13
C MET A 614 -16.97 -33.91 -24.75
N LEU A 615 -17.29 -32.67 -24.39
CA LEU A 615 -17.87 -32.31 -23.08
C LEU A 615 -19.39 -32.10 -23.16
N SER A 616 -20.02 -32.57 -24.24
CA SER A 616 -21.48 -32.62 -24.37
C SER A 616 -22.01 -33.92 -23.78
N PHE A 617 -23.07 -33.80 -22.98
CA PHE A 617 -23.74 -34.92 -22.32
C PHE A 617 -25.18 -35.02 -22.81
N TYR A 618 -25.72 -36.22 -22.78
CA TYR A 618 -27.14 -36.47 -22.96
C TYR A 618 -27.77 -36.84 -21.63
N GLU A 619 -29.03 -36.49 -21.44
CA GLU A 619 -29.87 -36.98 -20.35
C GLU A 619 -30.79 -38.06 -20.91
N SER A 620 -30.71 -39.27 -20.35
CA SER A 620 -31.63 -40.36 -20.69
C SER A 620 -33.07 -40.03 -20.27
N PRO A 621 -34.10 -40.70 -20.82
CA PRO A 621 -35.49 -40.55 -20.36
C PRO A 621 -35.68 -40.80 -18.85
N ASP A 622 -34.75 -41.52 -18.22
CA ASP A 622 -34.72 -41.84 -16.79
C ASP A 622 -33.91 -40.82 -15.95
N GLY A 623 -33.35 -39.78 -16.57
CA GLY A 623 -32.62 -38.68 -15.91
C GLY A 623 -31.12 -38.93 -15.71
N GLU A 624 -30.54 -39.94 -16.36
CA GLU A 624 -29.12 -40.28 -16.23
C GLU A 624 -28.28 -39.53 -17.28
N LEU A 625 -27.22 -38.86 -16.83
CA LEU A 625 -26.30 -38.13 -17.71
C LEU A 625 -25.20 -39.07 -18.22
N SER A 626 -25.01 -39.17 -19.54
CA SER A 626 -23.79 -39.81 -20.06
C SER A 626 -23.14 -39.04 -21.22
N PRO A 627 -21.83 -39.27 -21.49
CA PRO A 627 -21.13 -38.59 -22.56
C PRO A 627 -21.72 -38.93 -23.93
N THR A 628 -21.81 -37.93 -24.81
CA THR A 628 -22.38 -38.11 -26.17
C THR A 628 -21.58 -39.12 -27.00
N SER A 629 -20.30 -39.30 -26.71
CA SER A 629 -19.40 -40.27 -27.36
C SER A 629 -19.71 -41.75 -27.07
N MET A 630 -20.64 -42.06 -26.15
CA MET A 630 -20.99 -43.42 -25.74
C MET A 630 -22.37 -43.90 -26.25
N ILE A 631 -23.03 -43.16 -27.13
CA ILE A 631 -24.36 -43.51 -27.68
C ILE A 631 -24.26 -43.91 -29.15
N ASP A 632 -24.74 -45.11 -29.48
CA ASP A 632 -24.78 -45.60 -30.88
C ASP A 632 -26.08 -45.23 -31.64
N ASP A 633 -27.20 -44.93 -30.96
CA ASP A 633 -28.51 -44.62 -31.57
C ASP A 633 -29.18 -43.35 -30.99
N PHE A 634 -29.59 -42.43 -31.87
CA PHE A 634 -30.03 -41.06 -31.54
C PHE A 634 -31.56 -40.87 -31.41
N GLU A 635 -32.38 -41.93 -31.40
CA GLU A 635 -33.83 -41.79 -31.68
C GLU A 635 -34.65 -41.11 -30.56
N ASP A 636 -34.19 -41.04 -29.30
CA ASP A 636 -34.96 -40.46 -28.18
C ASP A 636 -34.13 -39.51 -27.26
N ALA A 637 -32.96 -39.03 -27.70
CA ALA A 637 -32.06 -38.23 -26.86
C ALA A 637 -32.39 -36.71 -26.87
N LYS A 638 -32.29 -36.06 -25.70
CA LYS A 638 -32.24 -34.59 -25.59
C LYS A 638 -30.81 -34.14 -25.29
N PRO A 639 -30.18 -33.31 -26.15
CA PRO A 639 -28.85 -32.78 -25.87
C PRO A 639 -28.90 -31.81 -24.67
N VAL A 640 -28.02 -32.01 -23.69
CA VAL A 640 -27.83 -31.10 -22.56
C VAL A 640 -26.62 -30.22 -22.86
N HIS A 641 -26.83 -28.91 -22.87
CA HIS A 641 -25.76 -27.96 -23.18
C HIS A 641 -24.76 -27.90 -21.99
N PRO A 642 -23.43 -27.82 -22.22
CA PRO A 642 -22.42 -27.83 -21.14
C PRO A 642 -22.65 -26.80 -20.03
N LYS A 643 -23.16 -25.60 -20.39
CA LYS A 643 -23.59 -24.57 -19.43
C LYS A 643 -24.62 -25.03 -18.38
N GLN A 644 -25.43 -26.05 -18.67
CA GLN A 644 -26.44 -26.58 -17.74
C GLN A 644 -25.85 -27.62 -16.76
N LEU A 645 -24.67 -28.20 -17.05
CA LEU A 645 -24.03 -29.20 -16.20
C LEU A 645 -23.27 -28.60 -15.00
N ILE A 646 -22.80 -27.36 -15.15
CA ILE A 646 -22.14 -26.61 -14.07
C ILE A 646 -23.10 -26.39 -12.88
N ASP A 647 -24.40 -26.26 -13.14
CA ASP A 647 -25.45 -26.13 -12.12
C ASP A 647 -25.87 -27.47 -11.48
N HIS A 648 -25.67 -28.60 -12.17
CA HIS A 648 -26.08 -29.95 -11.69
C HIS A 648 -24.97 -30.71 -10.94
N ALA A 649 -23.70 -30.42 -11.17
CA ALA A 649 -22.58 -31.11 -10.53
C ALA A 649 -22.44 -30.85 -9.01
N THR A 650 -23.17 -29.87 -8.46
CA THR A 650 -23.18 -29.55 -7.02
C THR A 650 -24.11 -30.43 -6.18
N ASP A 651 -24.86 -31.36 -6.79
CA ASP A 651 -25.99 -32.06 -6.12
C ASP A 651 -25.96 -33.61 -6.16
N SER A 652 -24.80 -34.26 -6.33
CA SER A 652 -24.71 -35.74 -6.14
C SER A 652 -23.52 -36.23 -5.29
N PRO A 653 -23.73 -37.19 -4.38
CA PRO A 653 -22.72 -37.69 -3.46
C PRO A 653 -21.77 -38.68 -4.18
N ARG A 654 -20.46 -38.41 -4.16
CA ARG A 654 -19.44 -39.33 -4.71
C ARG A 654 -19.16 -40.46 -3.72
N GLU A 655 -19.55 -41.69 -4.07
CA GLU A 655 -19.04 -42.92 -3.47
C GLU A 655 -17.68 -43.31 -4.09
N HIS A 656 -16.75 -43.75 -3.24
CA HIS A 656 -15.42 -44.22 -3.65
C HIS A 656 -15.48 -45.57 -4.37
N SER A 657 -14.84 -45.67 -5.53
CA SER A 657 -14.37 -46.96 -6.05
C SER A 657 -12.99 -46.81 -6.69
N ASN A 658 -12.08 -47.68 -6.27
CA ASN A 658 -10.66 -47.71 -6.59
C ASN A 658 -10.41 -49.00 -7.39
N PRO A 659 -9.79 -48.97 -8.58
CA PRO A 659 -9.25 -50.17 -9.19
C PRO A 659 -7.71 -50.12 -9.18
N ASN A 660 -7.15 -51.00 -8.35
CA ASN A 660 -5.75 -51.39 -8.37
C ASN A 660 -5.43 -52.16 -9.68
N PRO A 661 -4.19 -52.09 -10.19
CA PRO A 661 -3.57 -53.34 -10.64
C PRO A 661 -2.13 -53.48 -10.13
N GLU A 662 -1.88 -54.61 -9.47
CA GLU A 662 -0.56 -55.15 -9.18
C GLU A 662 0.13 -55.66 -10.46
N GLY A 663 1.47 -55.52 -10.53
CA GLY A 663 2.30 -56.62 -11.02
C GLY A 663 3.42 -56.31 -12.03
N SER A 664 4.66 -56.58 -11.57
CA SER A 664 5.92 -56.79 -12.31
C SER A 664 6.66 -55.51 -12.78
N GLY A 665 7.96 -55.31 -12.57
CA GLY A 665 9.03 -56.12 -11.99
C GLY A 665 10.38 -55.67 -12.58
N SER A 666 11.40 -55.59 -11.72
CA SER A 666 12.85 -55.61 -12.01
C SER A 666 13.63 -54.34 -12.42
N ASN A 667 14.42 -53.84 -11.46
CA ASN A 667 15.89 -53.68 -11.50
C ASN A 667 16.59 -53.11 -12.77
N GLN A 668 17.28 -51.97 -12.64
CA GLN A 668 18.76 -51.92 -12.52
C GLN A 668 19.35 -50.48 -12.49
N LYS A 669 20.30 -50.31 -11.57
CA LYS A 669 21.32 -49.26 -11.45
C LYS A 669 21.97 -48.85 -12.79
N LYS A 670 22.35 -47.56 -12.88
CA LYS A 670 23.70 -47.16 -13.35
C LYS A 670 24.09 -45.74 -12.88
N GLN A 671 25.04 -45.71 -11.94
CA GLN A 671 25.92 -44.57 -11.68
C GLN A 671 26.82 -44.30 -12.89
N ARG A 672 27.16 -43.02 -13.14
CA ARG A 672 28.49 -42.65 -13.65
C ARG A 672 28.92 -41.27 -13.16
N LYS A 673 30.21 -41.22 -12.79
CA LYS A 673 30.95 -40.22 -12.01
C LYS A 673 31.51 -39.06 -12.84
N SER A 674 31.84 -37.99 -12.11
CA SER A 674 33.03 -37.12 -12.15
C SER A 674 33.14 -36.00 -13.20
N LYS A 675 33.29 -34.74 -12.73
CA LYS A 675 34.59 -34.11 -12.41
C LYS A 675 34.43 -32.69 -11.80
N GLU A 676 34.93 -32.50 -10.58
CA GLU A 676 35.45 -31.23 -10.02
C GLU A 676 36.79 -30.87 -10.72
N LYS A 677 37.40 -29.68 -10.75
CA LYS A 677 37.51 -28.44 -9.92
C LYS A 677 38.44 -27.46 -10.74
N PRO A 678 38.94 -26.27 -10.28
CA PRO A 678 38.74 -25.54 -9.01
C PRO A 678 38.61 -23.99 -9.10
N SER A 679 38.18 -23.36 -8.00
CA SER A 679 38.78 -22.09 -7.55
C SER A 679 38.77 -21.99 -6.02
N HIS A 680 39.98 -21.83 -5.47
CA HIS A 680 40.35 -21.42 -4.10
C HIS A 680 39.64 -20.13 -3.65
N SER A 681 39.56 -19.72 -2.38
CA SER A 681 39.51 -20.31 -1.02
C SER A 681 39.86 -19.17 -0.05
N GLY A 682 39.12 -19.05 1.05
CA GLY A 682 39.56 -18.39 2.29
C GLY A 682 38.42 -17.62 2.95
N GLY A 683 37.91 -17.97 4.14
CA GLY A 683 38.27 -19.03 5.08
C GLY A 683 37.66 -18.74 6.46
N LYS A 684 37.51 -19.80 7.27
CA LYS A 684 37.13 -19.93 8.69
C LYS A 684 35.63 -20.23 8.93
N GLN A 685 35.21 -21.50 9.01
CA GLN A 685 35.28 -22.45 10.13
C GLN A 685 34.66 -21.95 11.45
N LEU A 686 33.52 -22.54 11.82
CA LEU A 686 33.40 -23.45 12.97
C LEU A 686 32.08 -24.22 12.91
N ASN A 687 32.16 -25.52 12.64
CA ASN A 687 31.10 -26.50 12.93
C ASN A 687 31.23 -26.92 14.40
N LEU A 688 30.09 -27.22 15.04
CA LEU A 688 29.98 -28.25 16.07
C LEU A 688 28.53 -28.78 16.09
N PHE A 689 28.35 -29.98 15.49
CA PHE A 689 27.67 -31.19 16.03
C PHE A 689 26.48 -31.02 17.00
N ASP A 690 25.41 -31.82 17.03
CA ASP A 690 24.87 -32.97 16.29
C ASP A 690 23.59 -33.40 17.07
N GLU A 691 22.68 -34.12 16.39
CA GLU A 691 21.67 -35.08 16.94
C GLU A 691 20.52 -34.51 17.82
N GLU A 692 19.22 -34.81 17.61
CA GLU A 692 18.50 -35.98 17.05
C GLU A 692 17.32 -35.59 16.14
#